data_AF-A0A0X3SAI8-F1
#
_entry.id   AF-A0A0X3SAI8-F1
#
_cell.length_a   1.000
_cell.length_b   1.000
_cell.length_c   1.000
_cell.angle_alpha   90.00
_cell.angle_beta   90.00
_cell.angle_gamma   90.00
#
_symmetry.space_group_name_H-M   'P 1'
#
loop_
_entity.id
_entity.type
_entity.pdbx_description
1 polymer ?
#
loop_
_entity_poly.entity_id
_entity_poly.type
_entity_poly.pdbx_seq_one_letter_code
_entity_poly.pdbx_strand_id
1 'polypeptide(L)'
;MGVGSALTVGAIAAGTVGAVSGRALAAAGTARSEPVDLSRAHWIWYPEGKPGSAPAGYRFFRKRFTVGEGEVTEAQLVVTGDDTVDVWLNGKPIAGSPRVAGAWRNALYVDLRSAVTPGVNTLALASRSKGGHAGVIGRVRVRTTEGTTDLVTDGSWSAGRDAPAGWERPTFDDGGWPVTRDLGAYGIAPWRSGVRAPDLVAASPLHVSGCTVEHHIRPMGVDAARPRFGWKLGSTALQQRQAGYRIQVSSTRSGTGDVWDSGQVPSDQQIDIDYAGSPLASLTRYFWRVRVWDTQGRAGAWSTPQSFETGLMAPAEEWRAKFIGQPQGPDLSGANWIWYPEGDPAAGRPVETRYFRRTFTLTGAPSGATLAVTGDDTADVWVNGVLVSTSPRVTDSWKSAALVDVTTHLTSGSNTIAIASRNTSDSPTGMIAKLTIAAGSTIVTDASWKSSQSAPSGWNASGFDDSAWPAALAVAAYGGGPWGSNVRVVQPAPILRKSFTVRKRVASAQLLTTALGIHETRLNGAKVGEDVLAPGWTDYAKRLQYKVFDVTGQIRQGTNALGAWLGNGWYFGSLGFAGSQKYGTQPWYSAQLLVTFTDGTTQLVTTDGGWKVNTGAIRADDLYNGETFDARLDIHGWDSAGFDDSGWAAATVYGGSAPQLVAQVDNGVTVHHEFQPVSVTQPQPGVWVFDLGQNFTGWNRIALRGPAGTEVSIRHGEVLNADGTLYTTNLRGAQATDRFILAGTGNTETYEPRFTVHGYRYVELTGLPADFTPGRSTVSGRAVWTDTPQPGTFSTSDALINQLQHNIVWGERSNMLSIPTDCPQRDERLGWTGDIAAFCATSTFNLDTQTFLAKFVDDLTDAQQPNGAFTDVAPAVISGAGTAGWGDAGTIIPYTLWQRFGDLKVVDQHFASMAKWVDYLRSTAGSDLIRNQQTFGDWLNVNDNTAQDLICTAYFAWSARLVSRMAAATGRVAEATSYGRLADQVAAAFTARFVTDDGTVSGNTQTGYVLALAFELLPTELVRSAADKLAAKVAATDGHLSVGFLGVENLLPVLADHGHLDTAYQILQQRGFPGWGYMIDHGATTIWERWDGIRTDGSFNDPGMNSFNHYGLGSVGDFLYRHVGGLGPASPGYASLRIAPQPGGGLTSADSTYETPYGTAVSSWSTSDGQLTLHVTVPVSTYAAVMLPTSKPQSVVAPAQAIPAGPAAYYLPSGKYTFRAAR
;
A
#
# COMPACT_ATOMS: atom_id res chain seq x y z
N MET A 1 -44.74 -32.30 37.98
CA MET A 1 -44.91 -32.61 39.43
C MET A 1 -43.63 -33.28 39.91
N GLY A 2 -42.90 -32.86 40.93
CA GLY A 2 -42.77 -31.58 41.67
C GLY A 2 -41.31 -31.10 41.53
N VAL A 3 -40.99 -29.82 41.43
CA VAL A 3 -41.07 -28.70 42.40
C VAL A 3 -40.35 -28.97 43.73
N GLY A 4 -39.23 -28.26 43.90
CA GLY A 4 -38.65 -27.86 45.18
C GLY A 4 -37.17 -27.50 45.02
N SER A 5 -36.62 -26.35 45.41
CA SER A 5 -37.12 -25.09 45.98
C SER A 5 -35.96 -24.08 45.86
N ALA A 6 -36.31 -22.81 45.68
CA ALA A 6 -35.50 -21.58 45.69
C ALA A 6 -34.72 -21.41 47.02
N LEU A 7 -33.67 -20.59 47.25
CA LEU A 7 -33.10 -19.33 46.75
C LEU A 7 -31.57 -19.40 47.06
N THR A 8 -30.65 -18.59 46.52
CA THR A 8 -30.38 -17.19 46.89
C THR A 8 -29.27 -16.60 46.00
N VAL A 9 -29.43 -15.33 45.66
CA VAL A 9 -28.52 -14.46 44.91
C VAL A 9 -27.23 -14.20 45.69
N GLY A 10 -26.08 -14.33 45.04
CA GLY A 10 -24.76 -13.92 45.56
C GLY A 10 -23.87 -13.46 44.41
N ALA A 11 -23.48 -12.19 44.44
CA ALA A 11 -22.63 -11.52 43.46
C ALA A 11 -21.28 -12.24 43.27
N ILE A 12 -20.92 -12.53 42.02
CA ILE A 12 -19.58 -13.02 41.67
C ILE A 12 -18.75 -11.81 41.25
N ALA A 13 -17.84 -11.45 42.15
CA ALA A 13 -16.75 -10.51 41.90
C ALA A 13 -15.85 -11.02 40.77
N ALA A 14 -15.33 -10.06 40.00
CA ALA A 14 -14.41 -10.23 38.90
C ALA A 14 -13.26 -11.21 39.22
N GLY A 15 -13.23 -12.32 38.50
CA GLY A 15 -12.09 -13.23 38.45
C GLY A 15 -10.95 -12.57 37.71
N THR A 16 -9.86 -12.33 38.44
CA THR A 16 -8.56 -11.88 37.96
C THR A 16 -8.07 -12.77 36.81
N VAL A 17 -7.97 -12.19 35.62
CA VAL A 17 -7.18 -12.71 34.51
C VAL A 17 -5.74 -12.82 35.01
N GLY A 18 -5.22 -14.05 35.08
CA GLY A 18 -3.83 -14.32 35.43
C GLY A 18 -2.92 -13.63 34.43
N ALA A 19 -2.33 -12.51 34.83
CA ALA A 19 -1.19 -11.93 34.16
C ALA A 19 -0.09 -12.98 34.10
N VAL A 20 0.23 -13.46 32.90
CA VAL A 20 1.51 -14.11 32.63
C VAL A 20 2.55 -13.02 32.83
N SER A 21 3.04 -12.94 34.06
CA SER A 21 4.13 -12.06 34.44
C SER A 21 5.36 -12.51 33.66
N GLY A 22 5.70 -11.74 32.63
CA GLY A 22 7.03 -11.78 32.04
C GLY A 22 8.02 -11.50 33.15
N ARG A 23 8.67 -12.57 33.64
CA ARG A 23 9.80 -12.43 34.56
C ARG A 23 10.84 -11.58 33.84
N ALA A 24 11.09 -10.39 34.38
CA ALA A 24 12.33 -9.68 34.13
C ALA A 24 13.47 -10.59 34.60
N LEU A 25 14.05 -11.35 33.67
CA LEU A 25 15.30 -12.06 33.89
C LEU A 25 16.38 -10.99 34.00
N ALA A 26 16.78 -10.68 35.23
CA ALA A 26 18.03 -10.01 35.49
C ALA A 26 19.14 -10.80 34.78
N ALA A 27 19.82 -10.15 33.83
CA ALA A 27 20.87 -10.73 33.02
C ALA A 27 22.06 -11.14 33.89
N ALA A 28 22.04 -12.36 34.40
CA ALA A 28 23.27 -13.05 34.79
C ALA A 28 24.00 -13.37 33.49
N GLY A 29 25.08 -12.63 33.22
CA GLY A 29 25.98 -12.92 32.11
C GLY A 29 26.54 -14.33 32.26
N THR A 30 25.99 -15.28 31.51
CA THR A 30 26.54 -16.63 31.45
C THR A 30 27.90 -16.53 30.74
N ALA A 31 28.96 -16.83 31.50
CA ALA A 31 30.28 -17.00 30.94
C ALA A 31 30.22 -18.01 29.80
N ARG A 32 30.82 -17.66 28.67
CA ARG A 32 30.80 -18.45 27.44
C ARG A 32 31.43 -19.83 27.70
N SER A 33 30.71 -20.92 27.42
CA SER A 33 31.28 -22.26 27.51
C SER A 33 32.34 -22.46 26.43
N GLU A 34 33.43 -23.15 26.78
CA GLU A 34 34.47 -23.49 25.80
C GLU A 34 33.91 -24.40 24.69
N PRO A 35 34.38 -24.24 23.44
CA PRO A 35 34.06 -25.16 22.35
C PRO A 35 34.28 -26.61 22.76
N VAL A 36 33.34 -27.49 22.42
CA VAL A 36 33.59 -28.93 22.53
C VAL A 36 34.78 -29.31 21.66
N ASP A 37 35.73 -30.05 22.24
CA ASP A 37 36.80 -30.63 21.45
C ASP A 37 36.28 -31.79 20.59
N LEU A 38 37.04 -32.13 19.55
CA LEU A 38 36.77 -33.28 18.69
C LEU A 38 37.22 -34.60 19.32
N SER A 39 37.55 -34.64 20.62
CA SER A 39 37.85 -35.90 21.31
C SER A 39 36.63 -36.82 21.24
N ARG A 40 36.86 -38.12 21.04
CA ARG A 40 35.85 -39.17 20.79
C ARG A 40 35.14 -39.12 19.43
N ALA A 41 35.31 -38.06 18.64
CA ALA A 41 34.78 -38.04 17.28
C ALA A 41 35.69 -38.84 16.34
N HIS A 42 35.09 -39.49 15.34
CA HIS A 42 35.77 -40.24 14.30
C HIS A 42 35.59 -39.53 12.96
N TRP A 43 36.63 -39.62 12.13
CA TRP A 43 36.53 -39.24 10.73
C TRP A 43 35.64 -40.25 10.01
N ILE A 44 34.60 -39.76 9.33
CA ILE A 44 33.64 -40.58 8.60
C ILE A 44 33.61 -40.19 7.12
N TRP A 45 33.34 -41.17 6.26
CA TRP A 45 33.09 -40.92 4.84
C TRP A 45 32.08 -41.91 4.24
N TYR A 46 31.58 -41.59 3.05
CA TYR A 46 30.76 -42.52 2.27
C TYR A 46 31.59 -43.77 1.92
N PRO A 47 31.04 -45.01 1.99
CA PRO A 47 31.80 -46.24 1.78
C PRO A 47 32.17 -46.47 0.30
N GLU A 48 33.10 -45.67 -0.22
CA GLU A 48 33.64 -45.75 -1.57
C GLU A 48 35.17 -45.64 -1.59
N GLY A 49 35.78 -46.08 -2.69
CA GLY A 49 37.22 -46.00 -2.89
C GLY A 49 38.06 -46.72 -1.81
N LYS A 50 39.38 -46.55 -1.88
CA LYS A 50 40.31 -46.92 -0.80
C LYS A 50 40.56 -45.69 0.10
N PRO A 51 40.82 -45.86 1.41
CA PRO A 51 41.20 -44.77 2.30
C PRO A 51 42.32 -43.92 1.68
N GLY A 52 42.04 -42.65 1.37
CA GLY A 52 42.98 -41.72 0.71
C GLY A 52 42.91 -41.62 -0.82
N SER A 53 41.92 -42.23 -1.46
CA SER A 53 41.66 -42.13 -2.91
C SER A 53 40.17 -41.88 -3.22
N ALA A 54 39.49 -41.14 -2.35
CA ALA A 54 38.09 -40.78 -2.54
C ALA A 54 37.92 -40.03 -3.88
N PRO A 55 36.87 -40.32 -4.67
CA PRO A 55 36.56 -39.56 -5.87
C PRO A 55 36.21 -38.10 -5.55
N ALA A 56 36.46 -37.21 -6.51
CA ALA A 56 35.99 -35.84 -6.41
C ALA A 56 34.44 -35.81 -6.44
N GLY A 57 33.83 -34.96 -5.61
CA GLY A 57 32.38 -34.79 -5.54
C GLY A 57 31.87 -34.56 -4.12
N TYR A 58 30.56 -34.31 -4.00
CA TYR A 58 29.88 -34.15 -2.72
C TYR A 58 29.43 -35.49 -2.16
N ARG A 59 29.52 -35.65 -0.84
CA ARG A 59 28.87 -36.71 -0.07
C ARG A 59 28.01 -36.11 1.02
N PHE A 60 26.93 -36.80 1.31
CA PHE A 60 25.87 -36.33 2.20
C PHE A 60 25.78 -37.25 3.39
N PHE A 61 25.63 -36.70 4.58
CA PHE A 61 25.63 -37.42 5.85
C PHE A 61 24.46 -36.95 6.68
N ARG A 62 23.81 -37.84 7.42
CA ARG A 62 22.78 -37.43 8.37
C ARG A 62 22.71 -38.31 9.61
N LYS A 63 22.23 -37.71 10.69
CA LYS A 63 21.98 -38.40 11.95
C LYS A 63 20.83 -37.74 12.72
N ARG A 64 19.94 -38.57 13.24
CA ARG A 64 18.91 -38.14 14.21
C ARG A 64 19.48 -38.22 15.62
N PHE A 65 19.13 -37.24 16.45
CA PHE A 65 19.45 -37.21 17.88
C PHE A 65 18.30 -36.57 18.67
N THR A 66 18.18 -36.86 19.95
CA THR A 66 17.07 -36.38 20.79
C THR A 66 17.60 -35.41 21.84
N VAL A 67 16.90 -34.29 22.03
CA VAL A 67 17.18 -33.29 23.06
C VAL A 67 16.04 -33.31 24.09
N GLY A 68 16.36 -33.17 25.38
CA GLY A 68 15.37 -33.13 26.46
C GLY A 68 14.45 -31.90 26.40
N GLU A 69 13.36 -31.93 27.16
CA GLU A 69 12.32 -30.87 27.16
C GLU A 69 12.74 -29.61 27.96
N GLY A 70 13.75 -29.72 28.83
CA GLY A 70 14.29 -28.59 29.60
C GLY A 70 14.88 -27.46 28.76
N GLU A 71 14.99 -26.27 29.37
CA GLU A 71 15.55 -25.07 28.74
C GLU A 71 16.99 -25.31 28.25
N VAL A 72 17.26 -24.99 26.98
CA VAL A 72 18.58 -25.14 26.36
C VAL A 72 19.53 -24.05 26.88
N THR A 73 20.45 -24.43 27.75
CA THR A 73 21.46 -23.52 28.32
C THR A 73 22.73 -23.44 27.46
N GLU A 74 23.01 -24.50 26.70
CA GLU A 74 24.14 -24.60 25.79
C GLU A 74 23.76 -25.51 24.62
N ALA A 75 24.10 -25.12 23.40
CA ALA A 75 24.02 -26.01 22.25
C ALA A 75 25.12 -25.63 21.26
N GLN A 76 26.08 -26.52 21.05
CA GLN A 76 27.25 -26.25 20.22
C GLN A 76 27.59 -27.42 19.32
N LEU A 77 28.00 -27.11 18.09
CA LEU A 77 28.58 -28.03 17.12
C LEU A 77 29.99 -27.57 16.78
N VAL A 78 30.96 -28.47 16.90
CA VAL A 78 32.30 -28.29 16.32
C VAL A 78 32.45 -29.30 15.20
N VAL A 79 32.70 -28.83 13.98
CA VAL A 79 32.73 -29.70 12.78
C VAL A 79 33.74 -29.22 11.76
N THR A 80 34.35 -30.16 11.06
CA THR A 80 35.21 -29.87 9.91
C THR A 80 35.12 -30.99 8.87
N GLY A 81 35.42 -30.65 7.62
CA GLY A 81 35.52 -31.61 6.51
C GLY A 81 36.73 -31.28 5.66
N ASP A 82 37.36 -32.31 5.08
CA ASP A 82 38.67 -32.22 4.44
C ASP A 82 38.80 -31.10 3.38
N ASP A 83 37.82 -30.91 2.50
CA ASP A 83 37.77 -29.71 1.66
C ASP A 83 36.66 -28.75 2.08
N THR A 84 35.46 -29.27 2.36
CA THR A 84 34.33 -28.45 2.82
C THR A 84 33.44 -29.21 3.79
N VAL A 85 32.68 -28.47 4.61
CA VAL A 85 31.50 -28.97 5.30
C VAL A 85 30.42 -27.89 5.31
N ASP A 86 29.20 -28.27 4.92
CA ASP A 86 27.98 -27.47 4.99
C ASP A 86 26.99 -28.19 5.90
N VAL A 87 26.26 -27.46 6.72
CA VAL A 87 25.50 -27.99 7.87
C VAL A 87 24.06 -27.52 7.81
N TRP A 88 23.12 -28.46 7.96
CA TRP A 88 21.71 -28.20 8.19
C TRP A 88 21.27 -28.82 9.50
N LEU A 89 20.38 -28.14 10.20
CA LEU A 89 19.67 -28.67 11.36
C LEU A 89 18.17 -28.57 11.07
N ASN A 90 17.48 -29.71 11.13
CA ASN A 90 16.05 -29.80 10.86
C ASN A 90 15.64 -29.17 9.50
N GLY A 91 16.49 -29.36 8.49
CA GLY A 91 16.32 -28.80 7.15
C GLY A 91 16.68 -27.32 6.98
N LYS A 92 17.02 -26.60 8.06
CA LYS A 92 17.48 -25.22 8.01
C LYS A 92 19.01 -25.19 7.81
N PRO A 93 19.54 -24.54 6.75
CA PRO A 93 20.97 -24.33 6.62
C PRO A 93 21.46 -23.48 7.81
N ILE A 94 22.51 -23.91 8.51
CA ILE A 94 23.02 -23.24 9.71
C ILE A 94 24.48 -22.82 9.64
N ALA A 95 25.33 -23.50 8.87
CA ALA A 95 26.73 -23.11 8.70
C ALA A 95 27.34 -23.70 7.42
N GLY A 96 28.42 -23.09 6.94
CA GLY A 96 29.22 -23.61 5.84
C GLY A 96 30.68 -23.18 5.94
N SER A 97 31.60 -24.07 5.59
CA SER A 97 33.04 -23.79 5.63
C SER A 97 33.48 -22.91 4.46
N PRO A 98 34.51 -22.06 4.64
CA PRO A 98 35.16 -21.41 3.51
C PRO A 98 35.73 -22.44 2.54
N ARG A 99 35.48 -22.27 1.24
CA ARG A 99 35.99 -23.19 0.19
C ARG A 99 37.43 -22.83 -0.23
N VAL A 100 38.35 -22.85 0.74
CA VAL A 100 39.77 -22.52 0.56
C VAL A 100 40.65 -23.74 0.90
N ALA A 101 41.85 -23.81 0.31
CA ALA A 101 42.75 -24.92 0.57
C ALA A 101 43.12 -25.03 2.05
N GLY A 102 43.05 -26.23 2.62
CA GLY A 102 43.36 -26.48 4.02
C GLY A 102 42.33 -25.94 5.02
N ALA A 103 41.12 -25.57 4.58
CA ALA A 103 40.04 -25.11 5.45
C ALA A 103 39.73 -26.10 6.58
N TRP A 104 39.88 -27.40 6.32
CA TRP A 104 39.67 -28.46 7.30
C TRP A 104 40.47 -28.33 8.59
N ARG A 105 41.63 -27.65 8.52
CA ARG A 105 42.50 -27.39 9.66
C ARG A 105 41.91 -26.40 10.65
N ASN A 106 40.78 -25.77 10.34
CA ASN A 106 40.08 -24.86 11.24
C ASN A 106 38.65 -25.35 11.38
N ALA A 107 38.32 -25.94 12.54
CA ALA A 107 36.96 -26.40 12.76
C ALA A 107 35.98 -25.22 12.83
N LEU A 108 34.79 -25.42 12.27
CA LEU A 108 33.66 -24.52 12.46
C LEU A 108 33.09 -24.74 13.85
N TYR A 109 32.94 -23.68 14.62
CA TYR A 109 31.99 -23.64 15.73
C TYR A 109 30.63 -23.19 15.19
N VAL A 110 29.56 -23.79 15.68
CA VAL A 110 28.19 -23.37 15.43
C VAL A 110 27.43 -23.31 16.74
N ASP A 111 26.93 -22.14 17.12
CA ASP A 111 25.96 -22.00 18.19
C ASP A 111 24.58 -22.46 17.69
N LEU A 112 24.08 -23.55 18.26
CA LEU A 112 22.85 -24.20 17.84
C LEU A 112 21.63 -23.79 18.66
N ARG A 113 21.78 -22.91 19.66
CA ARG A 113 20.71 -22.59 20.61
C ARG A 113 19.45 -22.03 19.95
N SER A 114 19.62 -21.32 18.83
CA SER A 114 18.52 -20.75 18.06
C SER A 114 17.81 -21.73 17.13
N ALA A 115 18.32 -22.95 16.97
CA ALA A 115 17.86 -23.89 15.94
C ALA A 115 17.52 -25.30 16.46
N VAL A 116 18.00 -25.67 17.65
CA VAL A 116 17.62 -26.92 18.32
C VAL A 116 16.23 -26.78 18.91
N THR A 117 15.40 -27.80 18.73
CA THR A 117 14.08 -27.92 19.37
C THR A 117 14.09 -29.06 20.39
N PRO A 118 13.24 -29.03 21.42
CA PRO A 118 12.95 -30.22 22.23
C PRO A 118 12.56 -31.42 21.35
N GLY A 119 12.91 -32.63 21.79
CA GLY A 119 12.62 -33.87 21.07
C GLY A 119 13.62 -34.20 19.95
N VAL A 120 13.13 -34.83 18.87
CA VAL A 120 13.97 -35.39 17.81
C VAL A 120 14.43 -34.30 16.85
N ASN A 121 15.75 -34.20 16.69
CA ASN A 121 16.43 -33.32 15.76
C ASN A 121 17.18 -34.13 14.70
N THR A 122 17.38 -33.55 13.52
CA THR A 122 18.16 -34.13 12.41
C THR A 122 19.30 -33.20 12.05
N LEU A 123 20.54 -33.67 12.23
CA LEU A 123 21.74 -33.01 11.74
C LEU A 123 22.13 -33.60 10.39
N ALA A 124 22.26 -32.75 9.38
CA ALA A 124 22.63 -33.14 8.03
C ALA A 124 23.88 -32.38 7.58
N LEU A 125 24.83 -33.06 6.95
CA LEU A 125 26.11 -32.51 6.52
C LEU A 125 26.34 -32.81 5.03
N ALA A 126 26.83 -31.83 4.29
CA ALA A 126 27.35 -32.03 2.94
C ALA A 126 28.84 -31.71 2.93
N SER A 127 29.66 -32.61 2.40
CA SER A 127 31.10 -32.40 2.29
C SER A 127 31.58 -32.71 0.89
N ARG A 128 32.36 -31.81 0.30
CA ARG A 128 32.98 -31.99 -1.00
C ARG A 128 34.38 -32.59 -0.81
N SER A 129 34.77 -33.48 -1.70
CA SER A 129 36.17 -33.87 -1.92
C SER A 129 36.64 -33.37 -3.29
N LYS A 130 37.89 -32.93 -3.40
CA LYS A 130 38.59 -32.66 -4.67
C LYS A 130 39.31 -33.88 -5.25
N GLY A 131 39.21 -35.04 -4.59
CA GLY A 131 39.96 -36.24 -4.92
C GLY A 131 41.13 -36.46 -3.96
N GLY A 132 41.32 -37.71 -3.51
CA GLY A 132 42.39 -38.08 -2.58
C GLY A 132 41.88 -38.39 -1.17
N HIS A 133 42.41 -37.72 -0.15
CA HIS A 133 41.86 -37.84 1.20
C HIS A 133 40.47 -37.17 1.26
N ALA A 134 39.59 -37.74 2.08
CA ALA A 134 38.25 -37.21 2.31
C ALA A 134 37.74 -37.73 3.65
N GLY A 135 37.05 -36.87 4.38
CA GLY A 135 36.50 -37.18 5.69
C GLY A 135 35.76 -35.99 6.26
N VAL A 136 34.76 -36.29 7.09
CA VAL A 136 34.07 -35.31 7.94
C VAL A 136 34.25 -35.75 9.39
N ILE A 137 34.46 -34.80 10.29
CA ILE A 137 34.51 -35.07 11.73
C ILE A 137 33.75 -33.97 12.47
N GLY A 138 32.98 -34.34 13.49
CA GLY A 138 32.25 -33.36 14.29
C GLY A 138 31.70 -33.90 15.60
N ARG A 139 31.33 -32.98 16.48
CA ARG A 139 30.72 -33.24 17.77
C ARG A 139 29.67 -32.19 18.10
N VAL A 140 28.49 -32.63 18.51
CA VAL A 140 27.41 -31.79 19.04
C VAL A 140 27.31 -32.03 20.53
N ARG A 141 27.21 -30.95 21.32
CA ARG A 141 26.78 -31.01 22.71
C ARG A 141 25.63 -30.05 22.94
N VAL A 142 24.53 -30.58 23.48
CA VAL A 142 23.38 -29.79 23.93
C VAL A 142 23.18 -30.04 25.42
N ARG A 143 23.19 -28.98 26.23
CA ARG A 143 22.83 -29.02 27.64
C ARG A 143 21.49 -28.34 27.84
N THR A 144 20.57 -29.08 28.43
CA THR A 144 19.32 -28.54 28.94
C THR A 144 19.37 -28.50 30.47
N THR A 145 18.40 -27.86 31.10
CA THR A 145 18.21 -27.95 32.56
C THR A 145 17.96 -29.38 33.06
N GLU A 146 17.63 -30.32 32.18
CA GLU A 146 17.29 -31.71 32.50
C GLU A 146 18.38 -32.73 32.13
N GLY A 147 19.37 -32.36 31.32
CA GLY A 147 20.41 -33.31 30.92
C GLY A 147 21.36 -32.80 29.84
N THR A 148 22.28 -33.68 29.41
CA THR A 148 23.23 -33.39 28.32
C THR A 148 23.11 -34.44 27.22
N THR A 149 22.95 -33.97 25.99
CA THR A 149 23.04 -34.77 24.76
C THR A 149 24.42 -34.55 24.13
N ASP A 150 25.17 -35.63 23.88
CA ASP A 150 26.52 -35.59 23.29
C ASP A 150 26.54 -36.53 22.07
N LEU A 151 26.58 -35.97 20.86
CA LEU A 151 26.57 -36.71 19.59
C LEU A 151 27.93 -36.52 18.90
N VAL A 152 28.54 -37.60 18.43
CA VAL A 152 29.81 -37.59 17.68
C VAL A 152 29.62 -38.17 16.28
N THR A 153 30.48 -37.78 15.35
CA THR A 153 30.61 -38.51 14.08
C THR A 153 31.27 -39.87 14.32
N ASP A 154 30.64 -40.94 13.86
CA ASP A 154 31.10 -42.32 13.97
C ASP A 154 30.46 -43.20 12.88
N GLY A 155 30.80 -44.49 12.84
CA GLY A 155 30.27 -45.45 11.87
C GLY A 155 28.74 -45.66 11.89
N SER A 156 27.99 -45.03 12.80
CA SER A 156 26.53 -45.15 12.89
C SER A 156 25.76 -44.10 12.10
N TRP A 157 26.45 -43.20 11.39
CA TRP A 157 25.84 -42.18 10.54
C TRP A 157 25.38 -42.76 9.20
N SER A 158 24.29 -42.24 8.63
CA SER A 158 23.84 -42.59 7.29
C SER A 158 24.56 -41.73 6.26
N ALA A 159 24.96 -42.29 5.12
CA ALA A 159 25.62 -41.55 4.05
C ALA A 159 25.07 -41.81 2.64
N GLY A 160 24.89 -40.75 1.87
CA GLY A 160 24.44 -40.76 0.49
C GLY A 160 25.51 -40.25 -0.48
N ARG A 161 25.52 -40.80 -1.69
CA ARG A 161 26.35 -40.29 -2.80
C ARG A 161 25.75 -39.04 -3.44
N ASP A 162 24.43 -39.00 -3.52
CA ASP A 162 23.65 -37.95 -4.15
C ASP A 162 22.80 -37.23 -3.09
N ALA A 163 22.26 -36.06 -3.44
CA ALA A 163 21.31 -35.30 -2.63
C ALA A 163 19.91 -35.38 -3.25
N PRO A 164 19.11 -36.41 -2.92
CA PRO A 164 17.68 -36.40 -3.21
C PRO A 164 17.02 -35.16 -2.61
N ALA A 165 15.95 -34.69 -3.24
CA ALA A 165 15.21 -33.55 -2.73
C ALA A 165 14.76 -33.78 -1.28
N GLY A 166 15.05 -32.82 -0.40
CA GLY A 166 14.62 -32.86 1.00
C GLY A 166 15.46 -33.75 1.93
N TRP A 167 16.61 -34.29 1.50
CA TRP A 167 17.48 -35.15 2.32
C TRP A 167 17.87 -34.54 3.68
N GLU A 168 17.94 -33.20 3.74
CA GLU A 168 18.25 -32.41 4.91
C GLU A 168 17.10 -32.32 5.94
N ARG A 169 15.88 -32.69 5.54
CA ARG A 169 14.67 -32.55 6.36
C ARG A 169 14.51 -33.72 7.35
N PRO A 170 13.84 -33.51 8.49
CA PRO A 170 13.56 -34.58 9.46
C PRO A 170 12.76 -35.75 8.88
N THR A 171 11.84 -35.44 7.96
CA THR A 171 10.91 -36.40 7.33
C THR A 171 11.53 -37.29 6.27
N PHE A 172 12.77 -37.01 5.82
CA PHE A 172 13.43 -37.83 4.82
C PHE A 172 13.72 -39.24 5.36
N ASP A 173 13.40 -40.25 4.56
CA ASP A 173 13.70 -41.65 4.81
C ASP A 173 15.08 -42.00 4.24
N ASP A 174 16.03 -42.28 5.12
CA ASP A 174 17.39 -42.71 4.79
C ASP A 174 17.62 -44.20 5.02
N GLY A 175 16.57 -45.00 5.16
CA GLY A 175 16.69 -46.46 5.30
C GLY A 175 17.44 -47.12 4.13
N GLY A 176 17.45 -46.47 2.95
CA GLY A 176 18.23 -46.91 1.79
C GLY A 176 19.69 -46.43 1.74
N TRP A 177 20.12 -45.58 2.66
CA TRP A 177 21.50 -45.08 2.70
C TRP A 177 22.39 -46.05 3.49
N PRO A 178 23.59 -46.40 2.98
CA PRO A 178 24.53 -47.18 3.76
C PRO A 178 25.02 -46.38 4.97
N VAL A 179 25.46 -47.11 6.00
CA VAL A 179 26.22 -46.49 7.08
C VAL A 179 27.57 -45.98 6.59
N THR A 180 28.09 -44.94 7.25
CA THR A 180 29.40 -44.37 6.95
C THR A 180 30.52 -45.36 7.22
N ARG A 181 31.59 -45.28 6.41
CA ARG A 181 32.86 -45.91 6.75
C ARG A 181 33.55 -45.06 7.82
N ASP A 182 33.82 -45.68 8.97
CA ASP A 182 34.69 -45.13 10.00
C ASP A 182 36.16 -45.18 9.51
N LEU A 183 36.77 -44.01 9.40
CA LEU A 183 38.16 -43.84 8.97
C LEU A 183 39.12 -43.79 10.16
N GLY A 184 38.59 -43.63 11.38
CA GLY A 184 39.28 -43.68 12.67
C GLY A 184 39.17 -42.38 13.49
N ALA A 185 39.56 -42.47 14.76
CA ALA A 185 39.38 -41.42 15.76
C ALA A 185 40.15 -40.12 15.46
N TYR A 186 39.72 -38.99 16.02
CA TYR A 186 40.47 -37.73 15.98
C TYR A 186 41.96 -37.93 16.37
N GLY A 187 42.89 -37.38 15.59
CA GLY A 187 44.34 -37.51 15.83
C GLY A 187 45.07 -38.53 14.93
N ILE A 188 44.37 -39.32 14.12
CA ILE A 188 44.99 -40.31 13.21
C ILE A 188 45.49 -39.70 11.89
N ALA A 189 46.42 -40.36 11.19
CA ALA A 189 46.80 -39.99 9.83
C ALA A 189 45.63 -40.19 8.83
N PRO A 190 45.50 -39.37 7.77
CA PRO A 190 46.39 -38.28 7.33
C PRO A 190 46.19 -36.94 8.09
N TRP A 191 45.07 -36.75 8.79
CA TRP A 191 44.69 -35.46 9.40
C TRP A 191 45.47 -35.09 10.66
N ARG A 192 45.92 -36.11 11.40
CA ARG A 192 46.61 -36.01 12.70
C ARG A 192 45.81 -35.12 13.67
N SER A 193 46.48 -34.49 14.64
CA SER A 193 45.92 -33.44 15.51
C SER A 193 45.92 -32.06 14.82
N GLY A 194 45.84 -32.01 13.49
CA GLY A 194 46.02 -30.80 12.69
C GLY A 194 44.82 -29.86 12.62
N VAL A 195 43.73 -30.15 13.34
CA VAL A 195 42.52 -29.31 13.41
C VAL A 195 42.64 -28.36 14.59
N ARG A 196 42.72 -27.05 14.29
CA ARG A 196 42.70 -25.98 15.28
C ARG A 196 41.30 -25.82 15.85
N ALA A 197 41.25 -25.52 17.15
CA ALA A 197 40.03 -25.14 17.82
C ALA A 197 39.46 -23.85 17.21
N PRO A 198 38.13 -23.66 17.20
CA PRO A 198 37.51 -22.44 16.69
C PRO A 198 37.99 -21.19 17.45
N ASP A 199 38.34 -20.12 16.72
CA ASP A 199 38.70 -18.83 17.31
C ASP A 199 37.46 -17.98 17.56
N LEU A 200 36.94 -18.10 18.77
CA LEU A 200 35.76 -17.41 19.26
C LEU A 200 36.01 -15.94 19.63
N VAL A 201 37.29 -15.51 19.71
CA VAL A 201 37.72 -14.18 20.15
C VAL A 201 37.98 -13.25 18.95
N ALA A 202 38.24 -13.81 17.77
CA ALA A 202 38.32 -13.07 16.52
C ALA A 202 37.07 -12.20 16.28
N ALA A 203 37.27 -11.06 15.62
CA ALA A 203 36.16 -10.20 15.23
C ALA A 203 35.27 -10.90 14.19
N SER A 204 33.95 -10.75 14.32
CA SER A 204 33.03 -11.20 13.30
C SER A 204 33.26 -10.44 11.98
N PRO A 205 33.17 -11.10 10.82
CA PRO A 205 33.13 -10.43 9.52
C PRO A 205 31.77 -9.78 9.24
N LEU A 206 30.76 -9.96 10.09
CA LEU A 206 29.46 -9.31 9.98
C LEU A 206 29.52 -7.88 10.53
N HIS A 207 28.83 -6.98 9.83
CA HIS A 207 28.55 -5.64 10.33
C HIS A 207 27.11 -5.24 9.96
N VAL A 208 26.53 -4.36 10.78
CA VAL A 208 25.18 -3.83 10.55
C VAL A 208 25.26 -2.69 9.54
N SER A 209 24.39 -2.70 8.53
CA SER A 209 24.45 -1.77 7.39
C SER A 209 23.17 -0.95 7.17
N GLY A 210 22.03 -1.41 7.68
CA GLY A 210 20.77 -0.68 7.67
C GLY A 210 19.99 -1.00 8.93
N CYS A 211 19.35 -0.02 9.52
CA CYS A 211 18.61 -0.13 10.78
C CYS A 211 17.25 0.52 10.61
N THR A 212 16.21 -0.19 11.02
CA THR A 212 14.83 0.30 10.94
C THR A 212 14.09 0.12 12.26
N VAL A 213 13.11 0.97 12.48
CA VAL A 213 12.09 0.84 13.52
C VAL A 213 10.74 0.96 12.84
N GLU A 214 9.82 0.00 13.06
CA GLU A 214 8.57 -0.15 12.30
C GLU A 214 8.82 0.02 10.79
N HIS A 215 9.85 -0.65 10.27
CA HIS A 215 10.26 -0.64 8.85
C HIS A 215 10.82 0.69 8.30
N HIS A 216 10.84 1.76 9.10
CA HIS A 216 11.35 3.06 8.68
C HIS A 216 12.76 3.37 9.21
N ILE A 217 13.51 4.18 8.46
CA ILE A 217 14.79 4.72 8.89
C ILE A 217 14.54 5.96 9.75
N ARG A 218 14.87 5.88 11.03
CA ARG A 218 14.71 6.98 12.00
C ARG A 218 13.30 7.59 12.02
N PRO A 219 12.25 6.77 12.21
CA PRO A 219 10.88 7.28 12.20
C PRO A 219 10.63 8.28 13.33
N MET A 220 9.71 9.19 13.04
CA MET A 220 9.14 10.13 14.00
C MET A 220 7.64 9.88 14.11
N GLY A 221 7.10 9.97 15.33
CA GLY A 221 5.70 9.70 15.58
C GLY A 221 5.36 8.21 15.72
N VAL A 222 6.26 7.39 16.28
CA VAL A 222 5.98 5.97 16.49
C VAL A 222 5.04 5.80 17.69
N ASP A 223 3.78 5.41 17.46
CA ASP A 223 2.79 5.15 18.53
C ASP A 223 2.76 3.69 19.02
N ALA A 224 3.54 2.82 18.39
CA ALA A 224 3.67 1.44 18.84
C ALA A 224 4.30 1.40 20.25
N ALA A 225 3.56 0.90 21.25
CA ALA A 225 4.06 0.72 22.61
C ALA A 225 5.25 -0.27 22.68
N ARG A 226 5.29 -1.20 21.73
CA ARG A 226 6.41 -2.11 21.49
C ARG A 226 6.86 -1.96 20.05
N PRO A 227 7.68 -0.96 19.73
CA PRO A 227 8.13 -0.77 18.37
C PRO A 227 9.03 -1.93 17.92
N ARG A 228 8.88 -2.33 16.66
CA ARG A 228 9.65 -3.41 16.04
C ARG A 228 10.97 -2.92 15.47
N PHE A 229 12.07 -3.57 15.82
CA PHE A 229 13.41 -3.27 15.28
C PHE A 229 13.75 -4.22 14.12
N GLY A 230 14.46 -3.70 13.13
CA GLY A 230 15.02 -4.48 12.03
C GLY A 230 16.42 -4.01 11.64
N TRP A 231 17.21 -4.90 11.04
CA TRP A 231 18.50 -4.55 10.47
C TRP A 231 18.93 -5.40 9.26
N LYS A 232 19.66 -4.74 8.34
CA LYS A 232 20.37 -5.36 7.22
C LYS A 232 21.83 -5.60 7.60
N LEU A 233 22.42 -6.68 7.09
CA LEU A 233 23.81 -7.06 7.36
C LEU A 233 24.68 -6.93 6.11
N GLY A 234 25.90 -6.45 6.31
CA GLY A 234 27.00 -6.56 5.36
C GLY A 234 28.06 -7.53 5.87
N SER A 235 28.95 -7.98 4.99
CA SER A 235 30.07 -8.81 5.40
C SER A 235 31.33 -8.62 4.56
N THR A 236 32.50 -8.76 5.20
CA THR A 236 33.81 -8.84 4.54
C THR A 236 34.20 -10.26 4.13
N ALA A 237 33.40 -11.26 4.49
CA ALA A 237 33.59 -12.65 4.12
C ALA A 237 32.32 -13.22 3.45
N LEU A 238 32.49 -14.27 2.64
CA LEU A 238 31.36 -14.96 2.00
C LEU A 238 30.67 -15.90 2.99
N GLN A 239 29.42 -16.28 2.68
CA GLN A 239 28.67 -17.33 3.40
C GLN A 239 28.45 -17.01 4.89
N GLN A 240 28.31 -15.72 5.24
CA GLN A 240 28.13 -15.28 6.63
C GLN A 240 26.64 -15.15 6.99
N ARG A 241 26.35 -15.43 8.26
CA ARG A 241 25.00 -15.46 8.82
C ARG A 241 25.01 -15.10 10.30
N GLN A 242 23.94 -14.45 10.76
CA GLN A 242 23.70 -14.16 12.16
C GLN A 242 23.29 -15.42 12.93
N ALA A 243 23.82 -15.59 14.15
CA ALA A 243 23.34 -16.57 15.14
C ALA A 243 22.86 -15.92 16.45
N GLY A 244 23.08 -14.63 16.63
CA GLY A 244 22.52 -13.90 17.77
C GLY A 244 22.62 -12.40 17.60
N TYR A 245 21.91 -11.67 18.46
CA TYR A 245 21.93 -10.21 18.48
C TYR A 245 21.89 -9.67 19.91
N ARG A 246 22.18 -8.37 20.06
CA ARG A 246 21.93 -7.59 21.27
C ARG A 246 21.54 -6.19 20.87
N ILE A 247 20.38 -5.75 21.34
CA ILE A 247 19.84 -4.40 21.15
C ILE A 247 20.03 -3.64 22.46
N GLN A 248 20.45 -2.38 22.34
CA GLN A 248 20.45 -1.41 23.43
C GLN A 248 19.64 -0.20 23.00
N VAL A 249 18.66 0.19 23.82
CA VAL A 249 17.89 1.44 23.70
C VAL A 249 18.24 2.33 24.88
N SER A 250 18.37 3.63 24.62
CA SER A 250 18.91 4.60 25.56
C SER A 250 18.20 5.94 25.45
N SER A 251 18.10 6.65 26.57
CA SER A 251 17.53 8.01 26.61
C SER A 251 18.47 9.06 26.01
N THR A 252 19.76 8.73 25.91
CA THR A 252 20.79 9.61 25.35
C THR A 252 21.63 8.89 24.30
N ARG A 253 22.29 9.68 23.44
CA ARG A 253 23.11 9.16 22.33
C ARG A 253 24.35 8.36 22.77
N SER A 254 24.72 8.40 24.07
CA SER A 254 25.86 7.65 24.61
C SER A 254 25.67 6.12 24.51
N GLY A 255 24.42 5.64 24.44
CA GLY A 255 24.10 4.24 24.15
C GLY A 255 24.38 3.30 25.32
N THR A 256 24.05 3.68 26.55
CA THR A 256 24.31 2.88 27.77
C THR A 256 23.34 1.71 27.97
N GLY A 257 22.26 1.63 27.19
CA GLY A 257 21.21 0.62 27.37
C GLY A 257 20.31 0.89 28.59
N ASP A 258 20.21 2.16 29.03
CA ASP A 258 19.49 2.58 30.24
C ASP A 258 17.96 2.44 30.13
N VAL A 259 17.42 2.36 28.91
CA VAL A 259 15.99 2.16 28.65
C VAL A 259 15.69 0.68 28.39
N TRP A 260 16.54 0.04 27.60
CA TRP A 260 16.47 -1.40 27.35
C TRP A 260 17.82 -1.96 26.96
N ASP A 261 18.12 -3.16 27.43
CA ASP A 261 19.21 -3.99 26.95
C ASP A 261 18.70 -5.42 26.83
N SER A 262 18.67 -5.97 25.62
CA SER A 262 18.16 -7.31 25.40
C SER A 262 19.07 -8.41 25.96
N GLY A 263 20.32 -8.08 26.33
CA GLY A 263 21.37 -9.07 26.45
C GLY A 263 21.67 -9.76 25.12
N GLN A 264 22.54 -10.76 25.13
CA GLN A 264 22.75 -11.58 23.93
C GLN A 264 21.58 -12.55 23.77
N VAL A 265 20.82 -12.38 22.70
CA VAL A 265 19.71 -13.26 22.32
C VAL A 265 20.22 -14.23 21.24
N PRO A 266 20.22 -15.56 21.48
CA PRO A 266 20.51 -16.55 20.44
C PRO A 266 19.34 -16.61 19.45
N SER A 267 19.49 -15.97 18.30
CA SER A 267 18.46 -15.88 17.27
C SER A 267 19.06 -15.42 15.93
N ASP A 268 18.57 -16.00 14.84
CA ASP A 268 18.88 -15.56 13.48
C ASP A 268 17.83 -14.58 12.92
N GLN A 269 16.85 -14.18 13.73
CA GLN A 269 15.89 -13.14 13.40
C GLN A 269 16.57 -11.77 13.34
N GLN A 270 16.22 -10.99 12.32
CA GLN A 270 16.78 -9.65 12.06
C GLN A 270 15.72 -8.65 11.58
N ILE A 271 14.46 -9.08 11.53
CA ILE A 271 13.28 -8.29 11.19
C ILE A 271 12.24 -8.50 12.29
N ASP A 272 11.46 -7.46 12.59
CA ASP A 272 10.37 -7.50 13.56
C ASP A 272 10.73 -7.99 14.96
N ILE A 273 11.85 -7.50 15.49
CA ILE A 273 12.22 -7.76 16.88
C ILE A 273 11.46 -6.76 17.76
N ASP A 274 10.49 -7.27 18.53
CA ASP A 274 9.72 -6.45 19.46
C ASP A 274 10.61 -5.80 20.54
N TYR A 275 10.35 -4.53 20.78
CA TYR A 275 10.82 -3.86 21.99
C TYR A 275 10.29 -4.54 23.26
N ALA A 276 11.20 -4.89 24.17
CA ALA A 276 10.88 -5.53 25.44
C ALA A 276 11.39 -4.74 26.66
N GLY A 277 11.63 -3.44 26.50
CA GLY A 277 12.11 -2.57 27.58
C GLY A 277 11.00 -1.93 28.41
N SER A 278 11.36 -0.92 29.19
CA SER A 278 10.40 -0.13 29.98
C SER A 278 9.41 0.63 29.09
N PRO A 279 8.19 0.94 29.55
CA PRO A 279 7.24 1.72 28.78
C PRO A 279 7.85 3.01 28.22
N LEU A 280 7.62 3.27 26.93
CA LEU A 280 8.12 4.46 26.26
C LEU A 280 7.26 5.67 26.65
N ALA A 281 7.88 6.84 26.71
CA ALA A 281 7.20 8.11 26.94
C ALA A 281 6.83 8.76 25.60
N SER A 282 5.78 9.56 25.58
CA SER A 282 5.36 10.32 24.40
C SER A 282 6.37 11.37 24.00
N LEU A 283 6.42 11.69 22.71
CA LEU A 283 7.22 12.76 22.11
C LEU A 283 8.70 12.71 22.53
N THR A 284 9.23 11.51 22.72
CA THR A 284 10.56 11.27 23.26
C THR A 284 11.44 10.61 22.21
N ARG A 285 12.61 11.20 21.98
CA ARG A 285 13.63 10.62 21.12
C ARG A 285 14.42 9.58 21.89
N TYR A 286 14.38 8.34 21.42
CA TYR A 286 15.18 7.24 21.91
C TYR A 286 16.32 6.97 20.95
N PHE A 287 17.49 6.64 21.49
CA PHE A 287 18.65 6.21 20.72
C PHE A 287 18.79 4.70 20.86
N TRP A 288 19.17 4.02 19.79
CA TRP A 288 19.39 2.59 19.85
C TRP A 288 20.58 2.15 19.01
N ARG A 289 21.13 1.00 19.36
CA ARG A 289 22.16 0.33 18.58
C ARG A 289 21.99 -1.17 18.70
N VAL A 290 22.48 -1.89 17.69
CA VAL A 290 22.47 -3.35 17.67
C VAL A 290 23.86 -3.86 17.32
N ARG A 291 24.26 -4.98 17.91
CA ARG A 291 25.39 -5.79 17.43
C ARG A 291 24.91 -7.22 17.23
N VAL A 292 25.60 -7.93 16.36
CA VAL A 292 25.26 -9.30 15.98
C VAL A 292 26.42 -10.24 16.22
N TRP A 293 26.13 -11.53 16.35
CA TRP A 293 27.10 -12.60 16.38
C TRP A 293 26.97 -13.43 15.11
N ASP A 294 28.09 -13.82 14.52
CA ASP A 294 28.06 -14.79 13.44
C ASP A 294 27.82 -16.21 13.95
N THR A 295 27.67 -17.17 13.04
CA THR A 295 27.49 -18.58 13.38
C THR A 295 28.69 -19.19 14.12
N GLN A 296 29.88 -18.61 14.00
CA GLN A 296 31.07 -18.99 14.78
C GLN A 296 31.04 -18.39 16.19
N GLY A 297 29.95 -17.73 16.58
CA GLY A 297 29.80 -17.06 17.87
C GLY A 297 30.74 -15.85 18.03
N ARG A 298 31.35 -15.34 16.96
CA ARG A 298 32.18 -14.14 17.04
C ARG A 298 31.27 -12.93 17.08
N ALA A 299 31.57 -11.98 17.96
CA ALA A 299 30.81 -10.74 18.05
C ALA A 299 31.23 -9.76 16.94
N GLY A 300 30.25 -9.16 16.28
CA GLY A 300 30.44 -8.01 15.40
C GLY A 300 30.54 -6.70 16.19
N ALA A 301 30.96 -5.66 15.48
CA ALA A 301 30.92 -4.30 16.02
C ALA A 301 29.47 -3.86 16.30
N TRP A 302 29.31 -2.92 17.23
CA TRP A 302 28.07 -2.20 17.37
C TRP A 302 27.77 -1.39 16.11
N SER A 303 26.50 -1.33 15.71
CA SER A 303 26.02 -0.36 14.73
C SER A 303 26.32 1.06 15.22
N THR A 304 26.37 2.00 14.27
CA THR A 304 26.28 3.42 14.64
C THR A 304 24.95 3.63 15.40
N PRO A 305 24.94 4.41 16.50
CA PRO A 305 23.70 4.72 17.19
C PRO A 305 22.70 5.39 16.25
N GLN A 306 21.51 4.80 16.17
CA GLN A 306 20.34 5.31 15.47
C GLN A 306 19.37 5.93 16.47
N SER A 307 18.27 6.49 15.97
CA SER A 307 17.20 6.99 16.82
C SER A 307 15.83 6.65 16.25
N PHE A 308 14.82 6.65 17.10
CA PHE A 308 13.42 6.77 16.71
C PHE A 308 12.75 7.72 17.71
N GLU A 309 11.63 8.30 17.32
CA GLU A 309 10.90 9.24 18.18
C GLU A 309 9.44 8.82 18.27
N THR A 310 8.96 8.72 19.50
CA THR A 310 7.57 8.34 19.77
C THR A 310 6.60 9.47 19.42
N GLY A 311 5.39 9.11 19.02
CA GLY A 311 4.27 10.05 18.93
C GLY A 311 3.61 10.23 20.30
N LEU A 312 2.30 10.19 20.35
CA LEU A 312 1.51 10.21 21.59
C LEU A 312 1.19 8.77 21.97
N MET A 313 1.65 8.33 23.15
CA MET A 313 1.39 6.97 23.64
C MET A 313 -0.07 6.79 24.08
N ALA A 314 -0.75 7.88 24.43
CA ALA A 314 -2.17 7.96 24.73
C ALA A 314 -2.80 9.17 24.03
N PRO A 315 -2.99 9.14 22.69
CA PRO A 315 -3.45 10.29 21.91
C PRO A 315 -4.76 10.91 22.44
N ALA A 316 -5.70 10.09 22.90
CA ALA A 316 -6.98 10.53 23.46
C ALA A 316 -6.84 11.41 24.73
N GLU A 317 -5.78 11.23 25.50
CA GLU A 317 -5.52 11.96 26.75
C GLU A 317 -4.52 13.11 26.56
N GLU A 318 -3.58 12.93 25.63
CA GLU A 318 -2.43 13.81 25.44
C GLU A 318 -2.64 14.85 24.35
N TRP A 319 -3.58 14.65 23.42
CA TRP A 319 -3.92 15.66 22.42
C TRP A 319 -4.68 16.82 23.07
N ARG A 320 -3.99 17.96 23.25
CA ARG A 320 -4.57 19.15 23.92
C ARG A 320 -5.19 20.15 22.94
N ALA A 321 -4.82 20.05 21.67
CA ALA A 321 -5.29 20.93 20.61
C ALA A 321 -6.78 20.73 20.28
N LYS A 322 -7.46 21.83 19.93
CA LYS A 322 -8.84 21.82 19.47
C LYS A 322 -8.90 21.81 17.95
N PHE A 323 -9.86 21.08 17.39
CA PHE A 323 -10.21 21.24 15.98
C PHE A 323 -10.83 22.63 15.79
N ILE A 324 -10.29 23.40 14.85
CA ILE A 324 -10.70 24.77 14.54
C ILE A 324 -10.98 24.92 13.05
N GLY A 325 -11.93 25.79 12.72
CA GLY A 325 -12.34 26.04 11.35
C GLY A 325 -12.84 27.47 11.19
N GLN A 326 -13.32 27.78 9.99
CA GLN A 326 -14.04 29.02 9.75
C GLN A 326 -15.42 29.00 10.42
N PRO A 327 -15.96 30.16 10.81
CA PRO A 327 -17.37 30.29 11.17
C PRO A 327 -18.27 29.66 10.12
N GLN A 328 -19.41 29.12 10.55
CA GLN A 328 -20.37 28.51 9.65
C GLN A 328 -20.73 29.47 8.53
N GLY A 329 -20.42 29.05 7.30
CA GLY A 329 -20.69 29.84 6.10
C GLY A 329 -22.17 29.85 5.72
N PRO A 330 -22.56 30.67 4.74
CA PRO A 330 -23.91 30.65 4.18
C PRO A 330 -24.28 29.27 3.66
N ASP A 331 -25.52 28.85 3.90
CA ASP A 331 -26.12 27.60 3.43
C ASP A 331 -27.40 27.89 2.62
N LEU A 332 -28.15 26.82 2.28
CA LEU A 332 -29.47 26.91 1.64
C LEU A 332 -30.62 26.53 2.59
N SER A 333 -30.37 26.48 3.91
CA SER A 333 -31.41 26.10 4.87
C SER A 333 -32.57 27.11 4.87
N GLY A 334 -33.79 26.58 4.90
CA GLY A 334 -35.02 27.36 4.84
C GLY A 334 -35.47 27.77 3.43
N ALA A 335 -34.64 27.54 2.39
CA ALA A 335 -35.05 27.75 1.00
C ALA A 335 -35.77 26.54 0.41
N ASN A 336 -36.60 26.79 -0.60
CA ASN A 336 -37.24 25.78 -1.43
C ASN A 336 -36.65 25.81 -2.84
N TRP A 337 -36.50 24.64 -3.42
CA TRP A 337 -36.46 24.49 -4.87
C TRP A 337 -37.76 25.02 -5.45
N ILE A 338 -37.66 25.95 -6.37
CA ILE A 338 -38.81 26.56 -7.04
C ILE A 338 -38.75 26.36 -8.55
N TRP A 339 -39.91 26.28 -9.17
CA TRP A 339 -40.07 26.24 -10.63
C TRP A 339 -41.29 27.06 -11.08
N TYR A 340 -41.48 27.17 -12.40
CA TYR A 340 -42.75 27.69 -12.95
C TYR A 340 -43.89 26.69 -12.63
N PRO A 341 -45.11 27.15 -12.30
CA PRO A 341 -46.23 26.27 -11.92
C PRO A 341 -46.79 25.49 -13.11
N GLU A 342 -46.11 24.42 -13.49
CA GLU A 342 -46.46 23.53 -14.60
C GLU A 342 -46.01 22.09 -14.34
N GLY A 343 -46.88 21.13 -14.65
CA GLY A 343 -46.58 19.70 -14.47
C GLY A 343 -46.04 19.36 -13.08
N ASP A 344 -45.16 18.36 -13.01
CA ASP A 344 -44.42 17.98 -11.81
C ASP A 344 -42.90 18.16 -12.05
N PRO A 345 -42.31 19.27 -11.61
CA PRO A 345 -40.88 19.54 -11.80
C PRO A 345 -39.95 18.51 -11.14
N ALA A 346 -40.39 17.82 -10.08
CA ALA A 346 -39.59 16.80 -9.41
C ALA A 346 -39.60 15.45 -10.16
N ALA A 347 -40.65 15.17 -10.94
CA ALA A 347 -40.76 13.96 -11.76
C ALA A 347 -40.03 14.08 -13.11
N GLY A 348 -39.79 15.31 -13.57
CA GLY A 348 -39.06 15.58 -14.81
C GLY A 348 -39.78 16.57 -15.73
N ARG A 349 -39.00 17.37 -16.47
CA ARG A 349 -39.47 18.36 -17.43
C ARG A 349 -38.61 18.34 -18.69
N PRO A 350 -39.17 18.68 -19.87
CA PRO A 350 -38.37 18.79 -21.08
C PRO A 350 -37.36 19.95 -21.01
N VAL A 351 -36.43 19.98 -21.98
CA VAL A 351 -35.44 21.04 -22.14
C VAL A 351 -36.10 22.40 -22.32
N GLU A 352 -36.03 23.25 -21.30
CA GLU A 352 -36.70 24.55 -21.30
C GLU A 352 -36.05 25.55 -20.34
N THR A 353 -36.32 26.84 -20.54
CA THR A 353 -35.84 27.91 -19.66
C THR A 353 -37.01 28.57 -18.96
N ARG A 354 -36.86 28.85 -17.67
CA ARG A 354 -37.80 29.63 -16.86
C ARG A 354 -37.09 30.79 -16.19
N TYR A 355 -37.85 31.85 -15.98
CA TYR A 355 -37.37 33.13 -15.47
C TYR A 355 -38.03 33.43 -14.15
N PHE A 356 -37.25 33.85 -13.17
CA PHE A 356 -37.69 34.06 -11.79
C PHE A 356 -37.30 35.46 -11.33
N ARG A 357 -38.17 36.11 -10.56
CA ARG A 357 -37.93 37.44 -10.00
C ARG A 357 -38.37 37.54 -8.55
N ARG A 358 -37.57 38.24 -7.74
CA ARG A 358 -37.94 38.66 -6.39
C ARG A 358 -37.47 40.09 -6.15
N THR A 359 -38.45 40.96 -5.87
CA THR A 359 -38.20 42.35 -5.47
C THR A 359 -38.40 42.50 -3.97
N PHE A 360 -37.49 43.23 -3.33
CA PHE A 360 -37.50 43.51 -1.89
C PHE A 360 -36.96 44.92 -1.62
N THR A 361 -37.16 45.43 -0.40
CA THR A 361 -36.73 46.77 -0.03
C THR A 361 -35.73 46.73 1.13
N LEU A 362 -34.64 47.49 1.02
CA LEU A 362 -33.66 47.69 2.09
C LEU A 362 -33.75 49.10 2.66
N THR A 363 -33.65 49.23 3.98
CA THR A 363 -33.67 50.52 4.68
C THR A 363 -32.37 51.31 4.48
N GLY A 364 -31.27 50.63 4.16
CA GLY A 364 -29.95 51.21 3.85
C GLY A 364 -29.13 50.27 2.97
N ALA A 365 -28.04 50.77 2.40
CA ALA A 365 -27.09 49.91 1.70
C ALA A 365 -26.45 48.93 2.70
N PRO A 366 -26.38 47.62 2.40
CA PRO A 366 -25.87 46.64 3.34
C PRO A 366 -24.36 46.75 3.48
N SER A 367 -23.84 46.49 4.68
CA SER A 367 -22.39 46.37 4.90
C SER A 367 -21.82 45.03 4.43
N GLY A 368 -22.69 44.07 4.07
CA GLY A 368 -22.33 42.78 3.50
C GLY A 368 -23.58 42.03 3.04
N ALA A 369 -23.51 41.35 1.89
CA ALA A 369 -24.58 40.50 1.38
C ALA A 369 -24.03 39.38 0.49
N THR A 370 -24.40 38.13 0.79
CA THR A 370 -23.95 36.95 0.05
C THR A 370 -25.14 36.15 -0.46
N LEU A 371 -25.09 35.76 -1.74
CA LEU A 371 -26.09 34.95 -2.41
C LEU A 371 -25.54 33.54 -2.66
N ALA A 372 -26.12 32.55 -2.00
CA ALA A 372 -25.95 31.14 -2.35
C ALA A 372 -27.01 30.76 -3.39
N VAL A 373 -26.63 30.18 -4.52
CA VAL A 373 -27.56 29.90 -5.62
C VAL A 373 -27.12 28.72 -6.48
N THR A 374 -28.10 27.90 -6.87
CA THR A 374 -27.92 26.85 -7.88
C THR A 374 -29.24 26.58 -8.61
N GLY A 375 -29.15 25.90 -9.74
CA GLY A 375 -30.32 25.41 -10.47
C GLY A 375 -30.02 24.07 -11.12
N ASP A 376 -31.05 23.25 -11.25
CA ASP A 376 -31.06 21.99 -11.98
C ASP A 376 -31.68 22.23 -13.36
N ASP A 377 -30.88 22.39 -14.43
CA ASP A 377 -29.42 22.19 -14.49
C ASP A 377 -28.58 23.46 -14.30
N THR A 378 -29.17 24.65 -14.49
CA THR A 378 -28.42 25.92 -14.51
C THR A 378 -29.13 27.04 -13.77
N ALA A 379 -28.37 28.04 -13.31
CA ALA A 379 -28.87 29.31 -12.80
C ALA A 379 -27.95 30.47 -13.20
N ASP A 380 -28.45 31.37 -14.05
CA ASP A 380 -27.83 32.65 -14.37
C ASP A 380 -28.53 33.74 -13.58
N VAL A 381 -27.75 34.59 -12.91
CA VAL A 381 -28.27 35.44 -11.85
C VAL A 381 -27.91 36.89 -12.10
N TRP A 382 -28.93 37.74 -12.06
CA TRP A 382 -28.82 39.18 -12.11
C TRP A 382 -29.27 39.80 -10.78
N VAL A 383 -28.53 40.81 -10.32
CA VAL A 383 -28.94 41.69 -9.23
C VAL A 383 -29.06 43.10 -9.80
N ASN A 384 -30.26 43.68 -9.72
CA ASN A 384 -30.56 45.01 -10.25
C ASN A 384 -30.14 45.18 -11.73
N GLY A 385 -30.33 44.14 -12.55
CA GLY A 385 -29.98 44.13 -13.97
C GLY A 385 -28.51 43.81 -14.28
N VAL A 386 -27.64 43.69 -13.28
CA VAL A 386 -26.22 43.33 -13.46
C VAL A 386 -26.07 41.83 -13.29
N LEU A 387 -25.45 41.14 -14.26
CA LEU A 387 -25.13 39.71 -14.17
C LEU A 387 -24.04 39.51 -13.12
N VAL A 388 -24.33 38.73 -12.08
CA VAL A 388 -23.41 38.48 -10.95
C VAL A 388 -22.95 37.03 -10.85
N SER A 389 -23.68 36.08 -11.46
CA SER A 389 -23.34 34.65 -11.45
C SER A 389 -23.86 33.92 -12.67
N THR A 390 -23.17 32.86 -13.08
CA THR A 390 -23.58 31.97 -14.17
C THR A 390 -23.14 30.56 -13.80
N SER A 391 -24.07 29.60 -13.79
CA SER A 391 -23.71 28.21 -13.53
C SER A 391 -22.78 27.65 -14.60
N PRO A 392 -21.81 26.81 -14.23
CA PRO A 392 -21.11 25.98 -15.21
C PRO A 392 -22.10 25.19 -16.05
N ARG A 393 -21.83 25.03 -17.35
CA ARG A 393 -22.67 24.25 -18.28
C ARG A 393 -22.15 22.83 -18.37
N VAL A 394 -22.19 22.11 -17.26
CA VAL A 394 -21.66 20.75 -17.11
C VAL A 394 -22.68 19.88 -16.39
N THR A 395 -22.62 18.57 -16.59
CA THR A 395 -23.50 17.62 -15.92
C THR A 395 -23.43 17.80 -14.40
N ASP A 396 -24.59 17.73 -13.74
CA ASP A 396 -24.72 17.83 -12.29
C ASP A 396 -24.14 19.12 -11.66
N SER A 397 -24.04 20.22 -12.43
CA SER A 397 -23.64 21.53 -11.87
C SER A 397 -24.51 21.96 -10.69
N TRP A 398 -25.76 21.50 -10.63
CA TRP A 398 -26.69 21.78 -9.55
C TRP A 398 -26.20 21.32 -8.17
N LYS A 399 -25.34 20.29 -8.11
CA LYS A 399 -24.76 19.76 -6.85
C LYS A 399 -23.80 20.75 -6.17
N SER A 400 -23.35 21.79 -6.86
CA SER A 400 -22.45 22.82 -6.33
C SER A 400 -23.09 24.21 -6.47
N ALA A 401 -23.67 24.70 -5.37
CA ALA A 401 -24.21 26.06 -5.33
C ALA A 401 -23.09 27.10 -5.24
N ALA A 402 -23.15 28.07 -6.15
CA ALA A 402 -22.25 29.20 -6.17
C ALA A 402 -22.52 30.10 -4.97
N LEU A 403 -21.45 30.65 -4.39
CA LEU A 403 -21.52 31.66 -3.35
C LEU A 403 -20.96 32.98 -3.89
N VAL A 404 -21.82 34.00 -3.99
CA VAL A 404 -21.49 35.27 -4.65
C VAL A 404 -21.65 36.43 -3.67
N ASP A 405 -20.64 37.27 -3.56
CA ASP A 405 -20.76 38.56 -2.86
C ASP A 405 -21.52 39.54 -3.75
N VAL A 406 -22.69 39.97 -3.30
CA VAL A 406 -23.56 40.91 -4.02
C VAL A 406 -23.68 42.25 -3.32
N THR A 407 -22.82 42.52 -2.32
CA THR A 407 -22.89 43.70 -1.45
C THR A 407 -22.92 45.00 -2.26
N THR A 408 -22.01 45.14 -3.23
CA THR A 408 -21.87 46.33 -4.07
C THR A 408 -22.96 46.48 -5.13
N HIS A 409 -23.77 45.44 -5.34
CA HIS A 409 -24.89 45.44 -6.30
C HIS A 409 -26.23 45.77 -5.66
N LEU A 410 -26.30 45.83 -4.32
CA LEU A 410 -27.49 46.20 -3.57
C LEU A 410 -27.46 47.68 -3.16
N THR A 411 -28.62 48.32 -3.18
CA THR A 411 -28.78 49.73 -2.80
C THR A 411 -29.79 49.89 -1.66
N SER A 412 -29.83 51.06 -1.03
CA SER A 412 -31.01 51.46 -0.25
C SER A 412 -32.24 51.53 -1.18
N GLY A 413 -33.42 51.16 -0.67
CA GLY A 413 -34.64 51.12 -1.46
C GLY A 413 -34.88 49.77 -2.15
N SER A 414 -35.53 49.80 -3.31
CA SER A 414 -35.96 48.60 -4.03
C SER A 414 -34.79 47.90 -4.71
N ASN A 415 -34.69 46.59 -4.49
CA ASN A 415 -33.71 45.70 -5.10
C ASN A 415 -34.41 44.50 -5.72
N THR A 416 -33.85 43.97 -6.81
CA THR A 416 -34.38 42.79 -7.49
C THR A 416 -33.30 41.76 -7.74
N ILE A 417 -33.58 40.51 -7.36
CA ILE A 417 -32.86 39.34 -7.86
C ILE A 417 -33.68 38.74 -8.99
N ALA A 418 -33.04 38.51 -10.13
CA ALA A 418 -33.62 37.89 -11.30
C ALA A 418 -32.76 36.68 -11.71
N ILE A 419 -33.39 35.53 -11.97
CA ILE A 419 -32.70 34.28 -12.27
C ILE A 419 -33.30 33.65 -13.52
N ALA A 420 -32.46 33.29 -14.48
CA ALA A 420 -32.83 32.41 -15.59
C ALA A 420 -32.29 31.02 -15.28
N SER A 421 -33.18 30.02 -15.20
CA SER A 421 -32.81 28.64 -14.95
C SER A 421 -33.26 27.79 -16.13
N ARG A 422 -32.35 26.99 -16.68
CA ARG A 422 -32.60 26.12 -17.83
C ARG A 422 -32.41 24.67 -17.42
N ASN A 423 -33.43 23.87 -17.69
CA ASN A 423 -33.30 22.43 -17.75
C ASN A 423 -32.64 22.06 -19.07
N THR A 424 -31.55 21.29 -19.03
CA THR A 424 -30.75 20.95 -20.22
C THR A 424 -31.02 19.55 -20.74
N SER A 425 -31.73 18.73 -19.97
CA SER A 425 -32.20 17.41 -20.37
C SER A 425 -33.66 17.18 -19.94
N ASP A 426 -34.23 16.01 -20.28
CA ASP A 426 -35.54 15.59 -19.74
C ASP A 426 -35.32 14.95 -18.36
N SER A 427 -35.25 15.81 -17.34
CA SER A 427 -34.83 15.49 -15.98
C SER A 427 -35.60 16.34 -14.97
N PRO A 428 -35.53 16.02 -13.66
CA PRO A 428 -36.00 16.94 -12.64
C PRO A 428 -35.44 18.35 -12.82
N THR A 429 -36.21 19.36 -12.44
CA THR A 429 -35.80 20.76 -12.60
C THR A 429 -36.29 21.65 -11.47
N GLY A 430 -35.49 22.66 -11.16
CA GLY A 430 -35.77 23.61 -10.11
C GLY A 430 -34.58 24.55 -9.92
N MET A 431 -34.80 25.69 -9.29
CA MET A 431 -33.72 26.53 -8.80
C MET A 431 -33.90 26.85 -7.33
N ILE A 432 -32.79 27.04 -6.62
CA ILE A 432 -32.78 27.34 -5.20
C ILE A 432 -31.76 28.43 -4.90
N ALA A 433 -32.15 29.40 -4.08
CA ALA A 433 -31.27 30.49 -3.70
C ALA A 433 -31.58 31.02 -2.30
N LYS A 434 -30.54 31.54 -1.64
CA LYS A 434 -30.63 32.24 -0.36
C LYS A 434 -29.68 33.43 -0.35
N LEU A 435 -30.25 34.63 -0.25
CA LEU A 435 -29.52 35.86 0.02
C LEU A 435 -29.46 36.08 1.53
N THR A 436 -28.26 36.22 2.07
CA THR A 436 -28.00 36.58 3.47
C THR A 436 -27.43 37.99 3.52
N ILE A 437 -28.07 38.89 4.27
CA ILE A 437 -27.68 40.29 4.41
C ILE A 437 -27.16 40.53 5.83
N ALA A 438 -26.06 41.29 5.97
CA ALA A 438 -25.51 41.72 7.25
C ALA A 438 -26.60 42.33 8.15
N ALA A 439 -26.58 42.02 9.45
CA ALA A 439 -27.67 42.19 10.42
C ALA A 439 -28.77 41.11 10.41
N GLY A 440 -28.61 40.02 9.65
CA GLY A 440 -29.36 38.76 9.81
C GLY A 440 -30.63 38.63 8.97
N SER A 441 -30.93 39.59 8.09
CA SER A 441 -32.06 39.48 7.17
C SER A 441 -31.74 38.46 6.06
N THR A 442 -32.70 37.60 5.73
CA THR A 442 -32.56 36.60 4.67
C THR A 442 -33.70 36.68 3.69
N ILE A 443 -33.40 36.37 2.42
CA ILE A 443 -34.39 36.20 1.36
C ILE A 443 -34.13 34.84 0.73
N VAL A 444 -35.13 33.99 0.74
CA VAL A 444 -35.05 32.61 0.25
C VAL A 444 -35.94 32.41 -0.96
N THR A 445 -35.65 31.41 -1.77
CA THR A 445 -36.56 30.92 -2.81
C THR A 445 -37.75 30.21 -2.19
N ASP A 446 -38.96 30.67 -2.52
CA ASP A 446 -40.24 30.17 -2.04
C ASP A 446 -41.36 30.67 -2.98
N ALA A 447 -42.63 30.44 -2.61
CA ALA A 447 -43.79 30.89 -3.39
C ALA A 447 -43.97 32.42 -3.45
N SER A 448 -43.14 33.22 -2.77
CA SER A 448 -43.15 34.68 -2.87
C SER A 448 -42.38 35.21 -4.09
N TRP A 449 -41.68 34.33 -4.81
CA TRP A 449 -41.05 34.63 -6.09
C TRP A 449 -42.07 34.63 -7.22
N LYS A 450 -41.83 35.46 -8.23
CA LYS A 450 -42.57 35.47 -9.50
C LYS A 450 -41.86 34.62 -10.52
N SER A 451 -42.59 33.96 -11.42
CA SER A 451 -42.02 33.11 -12.48
C SER A 451 -42.67 33.33 -13.85
N SER A 452 -41.92 33.09 -14.93
CA SER A 452 -42.39 33.24 -16.31
C SER A 452 -41.73 32.24 -17.27
N GLN A 453 -42.46 31.88 -18.32
CA GLN A 453 -41.96 31.07 -19.45
C GLN A 453 -41.22 31.90 -20.50
N SER A 454 -41.26 33.24 -20.42
CA SER A 454 -40.61 34.15 -21.36
C SER A 454 -39.81 35.25 -20.66
N ALA A 455 -38.79 35.79 -21.34
CA ALA A 455 -37.95 36.89 -20.89
C ALA A 455 -38.13 38.14 -21.77
N PRO A 456 -39.13 38.99 -21.49
CA PRO A 456 -39.25 40.29 -22.13
C PRO A 456 -38.00 41.15 -21.91
N SER A 457 -37.74 42.10 -22.81
CA SER A 457 -36.61 43.03 -22.64
C SER A 457 -36.68 43.74 -21.29
N GLY A 458 -35.57 43.76 -20.55
CA GLY A 458 -35.48 44.40 -19.23
C GLY A 458 -36.06 43.60 -18.07
N TRP A 459 -36.51 42.34 -18.29
CA TRP A 459 -37.06 41.48 -17.22
C TRP A 459 -36.12 41.25 -16.02
N ASN A 460 -34.83 41.56 -16.13
CA ASN A 460 -33.84 41.42 -15.06
C ASN A 460 -33.59 42.72 -14.28
N ALA A 461 -34.13 43.85 -14.73
CA ALA A 461 -33.96 45.16 -14.11
C ALA A 461 -34.96 45.37 -12.95
N SER A 462 -34.63 46.28 -12.02
CA SER A 462 -35.45 46.57 -10.84
C SER A 462 -36.79 47.22 -11.17
N GLY A 463 -36.86 48.04 -12.23
CA GLY A 463 -38.07 48.74 -12.65
C GLY A 463 -39.06 47.94 -13.53
N PHE A 464 -38.81 46.65 -13.77
CA PHE A 464 -39.69 45.82 -14.59
C PHE A 464 -40.98 45.43 -13.85
N ASP A 465 -42.13 45.60 -14.50
CA ASP A 465 -43.43 45.19 -13.98
C ASP A 465 -43.68 43.69 -14.21
N ASP A 466 -43.55 42.90 -13.13
CA ASP A 466 -43.83 41.47 -13.10
C ASP A 466 -45.19 41.14 -12.45
N SER A 467 -46.08 42.13 -12.29
CA SER A 467 -47.38 41.93 -11.62
C SER A 467 -48.24 40.84 -12.27
N ALA A 468 -48.12 40.68 -13.59
CA ALA A 468 -48.80 39.65 -14.38
C ALA A 468 -48.15 38.25 -14.29
N TRP A 469 -46.94 38.13 -13.73
CA TRP A 469 -46.29 36.82 -13.59
C TRP A 469 -46.95 36.02 -12.46
N PRO A 470 -47.22 34.72 -12.65
CA PRO A 470 -47.68 33.86 -11.56
C PRO A 470 -46.61 33.72 -10.47
N ALA A 471 -47.05 33.34 -9.27
CA ALA A 471 -46.14 32.90 -8.22
C ALA A 471 -45.38 31.64 -8.67
N ALA A 472 -44.13 31.51 -8.26
CA ALA A 472 -43.35 30.29 -8.45
C ALA A 472 -43.94 29.14 -7.62
N LEU A 473 -43.88 27.92 -8.16
CA LEU A 473 -44.23 26.70 -7.44
C LEU A 473 -43.08 26.29 -6.53
N ALA A 474 -43.33 26.12 -5.24
CA ALA A 474 -42.38 25.46 -4.34
C ALA A 474 -42.43 23.94 -4.56
N VAL A 475 -41.35 23.39 -5.13
CA VAL A 475 -41.23 21.99 -5.53
C VAL A 475 -40.82 21.11 -4.34
N ALA A 476 -39.74 21.47 -3.66
CA ALA A 476 -39.25 20.78 -2.48
C ALA A 476 -38.43 21.72 -1.59
N ALA A 477 -38.45 21.50 -0.27
CA ALA A 477 -37.51 22.18 0.62
C ALA A 477 -36.07 21.72 0.34
N TYR A 478 -35.08 22.56 0.68
CA TYR A 478 -33.67 22.15 0.69
C TYR A 478 -33.48 20.85 1.50
N GLY A 479 -32.74 19.89 0.95
CA GLY A 479 -32.58 18.54 1.53
C GLY A 479 -33.64 17.52 1.11
N GLY A 480 -34.69 17.96 0.39
CA GLY A 480 -35.77 17.10 -0.13
C GLY A 480 -35.78 17.00 -1.67
N GLY A 481 -36.79 16.31 -2.20
CA GLY A 481 -36.94 16.08 -3.64
C GLY A 481 -35.85 15.17 -4.22
N PRO A 482 -35.69 15.13 -5.54
CA PRO A 482 -34.66 14.33 -6.21
C PRO A 482 -33.22 14.81 -5.92
N TRP A 483 -33.06 16.04 -5.43
CA TRP A 483 -31.77 16.63 -5.09
C TRP A 483 -31.22 16.14 -3.75
N GLY A 484 -32.09 15.93 -2.75
CA GLY A 484 -31.71 15.47 -1.42
C GLY A 484 -30.63 16.35 -0.77
N SER A 485 -29.69 15.72 -0.08
CA SER A 485 -28.53 16.38 0.54
C SER A 485 -27.33 16.55 -0.41
N ASN A 486 -27.50 16.34 -1.72
CA ASN A 486 -26.39 16.32 -2.68
C ASN A 486 -25.94 17.72 -3.13
N VAL A 487 -26.60 18.79 -2.67
CA VAL A 487 -26.19 20.16 -2.95
C VAL A 487 -25.30 20.67 -1.82
N ARG A 488 -24.07 21.06 -2.16
CA ARG A 488 -23.21 21.83 -1.27
C ARG A 488 -23.13 23.28 -1.72
N VAL A 489 -22.97 24.19 -0.78
CA VAL A 489 -22.53 25.55 -1.09
C VAL A 489 -21.02 25.55 -1.19
N VAL A 490 -20.47 26.00 -2.31
CA VAL A 490 -19.03 26.11 -2.52
C VAL A 490 -18.49 27.19 -1.59
N GLN A 491 -17.53 26.81 -0.74
CA GLN A 491 -16.86 27.71 0.20
C GLN A 491 -15.39 27.86 -0.20
N PRO A 492 -14.78 29.05 -0.01
CA PRO A 492 -13.33 29.23 -0.11
C PRO A 492 -12.59 28.36 0.90
N ALA A 493 -11.36 27.94 0.57
CA ALA A 493 -10.51 27.18 1.47
C ALA A 493 -9.86 28.14 2.49
N PRO A 494 -10.22 28.08 3.79
CA PRO A 494 -9.73 29.06 4.76
C PRO A 494 -8.23 28.94 5.04
N ILE A 495 -7.62 30.08 5.33
CA ILE A 495 -6.31 30.17 5.99
C ILE A 495 -6.50 30.50 7.46
N LEU A 496 -5.82 29.74 8.32
CA LEU A 496 -5.85 29.90 9.77
C LEU A 496 -4.47 30.27 10.28
N ARG A 497 -4.37 31.23 11.20
CA ARG A 497 -3.07 31.62 11.79
C ARG A 497 -3.13 31.94 13.28
N LYS A 498 -1.98 31.81 13.94
CA LYS A 498 -1.72 32.34 15.29
C LYS A 498 -0.26 32.75 15.45
N SER A 499 -0.04 33.90 16.06
CA SER A 499 1.29 34.33 16.50
C SER A 499 1.55 33.85 17.93
N PHE A 500 2.80 33.49 18.23
CA PHE A 500 3.25 33.10 19.58
C PHE A 500 4.69 33.57 19.83
N THR A 501 5.11 33.65 21.09
CA THR A 501 6.46 34.12 21.46
C THR A 501 7.27 33.01 22.09
N VAL A 502 8.53 32.88 21.67
CA VAL A 502 9.54 31.97 22.22
C VAL A 502 10.61 32.81 22.91
N ARG A 503 10.72 32.69 24.24
CA ARG A 503 11.60 33.55 25.07
C ARG A 503 12.89 32.88 25.51
N LYS A 504 12.93 31.56 25.56
CA LYS A 504 14.09 30.79 25.99
C LYS A 504 14.75 30.10 24.80
N ARG A 505 16.01 29.71 24.96
CA ARG A 505 16.75 28.97 23.94
C ARG A 505 16.13 27.58 23.74
N VAL A 506 15.77 27.26 22.50
CA VAL A 506 15.14 25.99 22.12
C VAL A 506 16.18 24.86 22.07
N ALA A 507 15.83 23.71 22.63
CA ALA A 507 16.55 22.45 22.50
C ALA A 507 15.94 21.56 21.40
N SER A 508 14.61 21.45 21.38
CA SER A 508 13.84 20.76 20.33
C SER A 508 12.44 21.37 20.17
N ALA A 509 11.83 21.18 19.01
CA ALA A 509 10.43 21.51 18.77
C ALA A 509 9.75 20.48 17.88
N GLN A 510 8.64 19.90 18.35
CA GLN A 510 7.85 18.90 17.64
C GLN A 510 6.46 19.45 17.35
N LEU A 511 6.05 19.39 16.09
CA LEU A 511 4.72 19.84 15.65
C LEU A 511 3.90 18.64 15.21
N LEU A 512 2.74 18.46 15.83
CA LEU A 512 1.75 17.45 15.48
C LEU A 512 0.61 18.12 14.72
N THR A 513 0.22 17.57 13.57
CA THR A 513 -0.83 18.14 12.73
C THR A 513 -1.80 17.08 12.22
N THR A 514 -3.07 17.46 12.08
CA THR A 514 -4.11 16.68 11.41
C THR A 514 -5.24 17.59 10.96
N ALA A 515 -6.17 17.06 10.15
CA ALA A 515 -7.40 17.74 9.77
C ALA A 515 -8.56 16.75 9.55
N LEU A 516 -9.76 17.17 9.90
CA LEU A 516 -10.99 16.65 9.30
C LEU A 516 -11.17 17.38 7.97
N GLY A 517 -10.62 16.82 6.90
CA GLY A 517 -10.40 17.50 5.62
C GLY A 517 -8.95 17.27 5.19
N ILE A 518 -8.35 18.24 4.50
CA ILE A 518 -6.93 18.22 4.16
C ILE A 518 -6.26 19.55 4.49
N HIS A 519 -4.97 19.55 4.81
CA HIS A 519 -4.27 20.76 5.24
C HIS A 519 -2.88 20.92 4.62
N GLU A 520 -2.44 22.16 4.54
CA GLU A 520 -1.05 22.53 4.27
C GLU A 520 -0.56 23.45 5.39
N THR A 521 0.31 22.95 6.26
CA THR A 521 0.80 23.71 7.42
C THR A 521 2.02 24.57 7.06
N ARG A 522 2.07 25.76 7.67
CA ARG A 522 3.09 26.79 7.49
C ARG A 522 3.64 27.23 8.85
N LEU A 523 4.95 27.40 8.95
CA LEU A 523 5.61 27.96 10.12
C LEU A 523 6.64 28.99 9.67
N ASN A 524 6.47 30.24 10.11
CA ASN A 524 7.38 31.35 9.84
C ASN A 524 7.70 31.58 8.34
N GLY A 525 6.68 31.47 7.48
CA GLY A 525 6.81 31.67 6.03
C GLY A 525 7.24 30.44 5.22
N ALA A 526 7.39 29.27 5.85
CA ALA A 526 7.82 28.04 5.19
C ALA A 526 6.81 26.90 5.36
N LYS A 527 6.75 25.98 4.39
CA LYS A 527 6.02 24.70 4.51
C LYS A 527 6.60 23.86 5.64
N VAL A 528 5.73 23.21 6.40
CA VAL A 528 6.11 22.14 7.31
C VAL A 528 6.01 20.81 6.57
N GLY A 529 7.13 20.09 6.46
CA GLY A 529 7.21 18.82 5.73
C GLY A 529 7.06 18.96 4.21
N GLU A 530 6.99 17.84 3.52
CA GLU A 530 6.78 17.78 2.06
C GLU A 530 5.37 17.28 1.69
N ASP A 531 4.65 16.71 2.66
CA ASP A 531 3.34 16.10 2.48
C ASP A 531 2.35 16.99 1.75
N VAL A 532 1.58 16.37 0.88
CA VAL A 532 0.43 16.94 0.19
C VAL A 532 -0.80 16.09 0.52
N LEU A 533 -2.00 16.69 0.45
CA LEU A 533 -3.26 16.00 0.77
C LEU A 533 -3.28 15.37 2.19
N ALA A 534 -2.48 15.89 3.11
CA ALA A 534 -2.41 15.43 4.50
C ALA A 534 -3.75 15.71 5.23
N PRO A 535 -4.26 14.79 6.06
CA PRO A 535 -3.59 13.60 6.60
C PRO A 535 -3.92 12.29 5.84
N GLY A 536 -4.42 12.39 4.61
CA GLY A 536 -4.93 11.25 3.86
C GLY A 536 -6.38 10.89 4.22
N TRP A 537 -6.84 9.75 3.72
CA TRP A 537 -8.21 9.28 3.86
C TRP A 537 -8.31 8.06 4.76
N THR A 538 -9.13 8.16 5.82
CA THR A 538 -9.58 7.05 6.66
C THR A 538 -11.10 7.16 6.85
N ASP A 539 -11.74 6.18 7.48
CA ASP A 539 -13.09 6.43 8.03
C ASP A 539 -12.98 7.42 9.20
N TYR A 540 -13.19 8.71 8.92
CA TYR A 540 -13.08 9.81 9.88
C TYR A 540 -14.07 9.70 11.05
N ALA A 541 -15.08 8.82 10.99
CA ALA A 541 -15.96 8.55 12.13
C ALA A 541 -15.31 7.60 13.15
N LYS A 542 -14.28 6.86 12.74
CA LYS A 542 -13.58 5.86 13.56
C LYS A 542 -12.17 6.31 13.88
N ARG A 543 -11.37 6.58 12.85
CA ARG A 543 -9.93 6.86 12.96
C ARG A 543 -9.55 8.08 12.14
N LEU A 544 -8.61 8.86 12.67
CA LEU A 544 -7.96 9.96 11.96
C LEU A 544 -6.45 9.94 12.21
N GLN A 545 -5.66 10.00 11.13
CA GLN A 545 -4.22 10.02 11.23
C GLN A 545 -3.70 11.42 11.61
N TYR A 546 -2.66 11.48 12.44
CA TYR A 546 -1.85 12.69 12.66
C TYR A 546 -0.38 12.40 12.35
N LYS A 547 0.36 13.43 11.97
CA LYS A 547 1.81 13.31 11.71
C LYS A 547 2.62 14.19 12.66
N VAL A 548 3.84 13.75 12.98
CA VAL A 548 4.79 14.46 13.84
C VAL A 548 5.95 14.98 12.98
N PHE A 549 6.27 16.27 13.12
CA PHE A 549 7.36 16.94 12.42
C PHE A 549 8.39 17.52 13.38
N ASP A 550 9.68 17.33 13.10
CA ASP A 550 10.76 18.11 13.73
C ASP A 550 10.80 19.50 13.11
N VAL A 551 10.39 20.51 13.87
CA VAL A 551 10.39 21.91 13.44
C VAL A 551 11.41 22.74 14.21
N THR A 552 12.36 22.09 14.90
CA THR A 552 13.37 22.76 15.73
C THR A 552 14.11 23.86 14.96
N GLY A 553 14.50 23.59 13.72
CA GLY A 553 15.21 24.55 12.86
C GLY A 553 14.35 25.67 12.29
N GLN A 554 13.02 25.56 12.37
CA GLN A 554 12.08 26.57 11.87
C GLN A 554 11.64 27.56 12.96
N ILE A 555 11.85 27.24 14.24
CA ILE A 555 11.53 28.13 15.36
C ILE A 555 12.54 29.29 15.44
N ARG A 556 12.01 30.50 15.59
CA ARG A 556 12.79 31.73 15.78
C ARG A 556 12.72 32.17 17.25
N GLN A 557 13.79 32.78 17.75
CA GLN A 557 13.74 33.48 19.03
C GLN A 557 12.84 34.73 18.89
N GLY A 558 11.94 34.96 19.84
CA GLY A 558 10.96 36.05 19.76
C GLY A 558 9.63 35.61 19.13
N THR A 559 9.02 36.47 18.32
CA THR A 559 7.71 36.20 17.70
C THR A 559 7.82 35.20 16.56
N ASN A 560 6.90 34.23 16.55
CA ASN A 560 6.71 33.21 15.54
C ASN A 560 5.26 33.24 15.05
N ALA A 561 4.99 32.73 13.86
CA ALA A 561 3.66 32.51 13.34
C ALA A 561 3.50 31.07 12.85
N LEU A 562 2.45 30.39 13.34
CA LEU A 562 2.01 29.09 12.83
C LEU A 562 0.69 29.30 12.08
N GLY A 563 0.55 28.66 10.93
CA GLY A 563 -0.64 28.75 10.11
C GLY A 563 -0.93 27.50 9.31
N ALA A 564 -2.12 27.40 8.74
CA ALA A 564 -2.46 26.36 7.78
C ALA A 564 -3.47 26.86 6.73
N TRP A 565 -3.31 26.41 5.49
CA TRP A 565 -4.42 26.30 4.56
C TRP A 565 -5.23 25.05 4.92
N LEU A 566 -6.55 25.12 4.79
CA LEU A 566 -7.47 24.02 5.11
C LEU A 566 -8.45 23.81 3.94
N GLY A 567 -8.38 22.63 3.33
CA GLY A 567 -9.24 22.21 2.22
C GLY A 567 -10.27 21.16 2.63
N ASN A 568 -11.23 20.94 1.73
CA ASN A 568 -12.40 20.10 1.94
C ASN A 568 -12.05 18.61 2.01
N GLY A 569 -11.17 18.16 1.12
CA GLY A 569 -10.70 16.77 1.02
C GLY A 569 -11.83 15.75 0.98
N TRP A 570 -11.54 14.53 1.46
CA TRP A 570 -12.53 13.44 1.53
C TRP A 570 -13.59 13.65 2.62
N TYR A 571 -13.33 14.51 3.61
CA TYR A 571 -14.22 14.72 4.76
C TYR A 571 -15.53 15.43 4.38
N PHE A 572 -15.40 16.55 3.66
CA PHE A 572 -16.52 17.42 3.27
C PHE A 572 -16.75 17.46 1.74
N GLY A 573 -15.69 17.29 0.93
CA GLY A 573 -15.75 17.41 -0.53
C GLY A 573 -16.59 16.32 -1.22
N SER A 574 -16.62 16.36 -2.56
CA SER A 574 -17.15 15.26 -3.37
C SER A 574 -16.35 13.98 -3.14
N LEU A 575 -17.03 12.84 -3.21
CA LEU A 575 -16.49 11.49 -3.36
C LEU A 575 -17.08 10.86 -4.63
N GLY A 576 -17.11 11.64 -5.71
CA GLY A 576 -17.67 11.24 -6.99
C GLY A 576 -19.14 10.80 -6.89
N PHE A 577 -19.48 9.66 -7.49
CA PHE A 577 -20.85 9.11 -7.43
C PHE A 577 -21.28 8.70 -6.02
N ALA A 578 -20.35 8.57 -5.06
CA ALA A 578 -20.71 8.31 -3.68
C ALA A 578 -21.42 9.53 -3.05
N GLY A 579 -21.29 10.74 -3.61
CA GLY A 579 -21.93 11.96 -3.12
C GLY A 579 -20.93 12.93 -2.49
N SER A 580 -21.36 13.78 -1.56
CA SER A 580 -20.48 14.71 -0.83
C SER A 580 -20.87 14.78 0.65
N GLN A 581 -20.09 15.50 1.47
CA GLN A 581 -20.37 15.71 2.90
C GLN A 581 -20.57 14.40 3.69
N LYS A 582 -19.79 13.35 3.37
CA LYS A 582 -19.95 12.02 3.98
C LYS A 582 -19.65 11.98 5.47
N TYR A 583 -18.69 12.79 5.92
CA TYR A 583 -18.21 12.75 7.29
C TYR A 583 -18.50 14.03 8.07
N GLY A 584 -18.72 15.14 7.39
CA GLY A 584 -19.14 16.40 8.00
C GLY A 584 -19.46 17.49 7.00
N THR A 585 -19.84 18.66 7.53
CA THR A 585 -20.41 19.78 6.76
C THR A 585 -19.44 20.94 6.51
N GLN A 586 -18.21 20.87 7.06
CA GLN A 586 -17.11 21.80 6.79
C GLN A 586 -15.79 21.21 7.31
N PRO A 587 -14.61 21.60 6.78
CA PRO A 587 -13.34 21.07 7.24
C PRO A 587 -12.88 21.68 8.58
N TRP A 588 -12.01 20.97 9.32
CA TRP A 588 -11.44 21.41 10.60
C TRP A 588 -9.95 21.07 10.72
N TYR A 589 -9.13 22.04 11.11
CA TYR A 589 -7.69 21.87 11.35
C TYR A 589 -7.36 21.70 12.84
N SER A 590 -6.37 20.87 13.17
CA SER A 590 -5.91 20.70 14.55
C SER A 590 -4.40 20.53 14.59
N ALA A 591 -3.73 21.27 15.47
CA ALA A 591 -2.29 21.16 15.63
C ALA A 591 -1.82 21.53 17.03
N GLN A 592 -0.78 20.83 17.49
CA GLN A 592 -0.07 21.15 18.72
C GLN A 592 1.45 21.14 18.52
N LEU A 593 2.10 22.20 18.96
CA LEU A 593 3.54 22.40 18.94
C LEU A 593 4.09 22.33 20.36
N LEU A 594 4.94 21.34 20.63
CA LEU A 594 5.72 21.24 21.86
C LEU A 594 7.12 21.80 21.62
N VAL A 595 7.48 22.86 22.34
CA VAL A 595 8.84 23.43 22.35
C VAL A 595 9.51 23.06 23.67
N THR A 596 10.63 22.37 23.60
CA THR A 596 11.47 22.04 24.76
C THR A 596 12.68 22.96 24.78
N PHE A 597 12.96 23.57 25.93
CA PHE A 597 14.06 24.52 26.11
C PHE A 597 15.32 23.85 26.66
N THR A 598 16.46 24.51 26.50
CA THR A 598 17.75 24.01 27.00
C THR A 598 17.85 23.94 28.52
N ASP A 599 16.92 24.56 29.26
CA ASP A 599 16.80 24.46 30.72
C ASP A 599 15.87 23.33 31.18
N GLY A 600 15.33 22.53 30.25
CA GLY A 600 14.42 21.42 30.52
C GLY A 600 12.95 21.79 30.64
N THR A 601 12.59 23.09 30.63
CA THR A 601 11.19 23.52 30.63
C THR A 601 10.56 23.41 29.23
N THR A 602 9.23 23.39 29.14
CA THR A 602 8.49 23.30 27.87
C THR A 602 7.49 24.45 27.67
N GLN A 603 7.14 24.70 26.42
CA GLN A 603 6.04 25.57 26.00
C GLN A 603 5.16 24.81 25.00
N LEU A 604 3.85 24.81 25.24
CA LEU A 604 2.87 24.19 24.34
C LEU A 604 2.08 25.29 23.61
N VAL A 605 1.97 25.17 22.28
CA VAL A 605 1.13 26.04 21.44
C VAL A 605 0.11 25.17 20.71
N THR A 606 -1.17 25.46 20.89
CA THR A 606 -2.28 24.64 20.37
C THR A 606 -3.22 25.44 19.49
N THR A 607 -3.92 24.73 18.60
CA THR A 607 -5.17 25.20 17.99
C THR A 607 -6.26 25.39 19.06
N ASP A 608 -6.89 26.56 19.05
CA ASP A 608 -7.93 27.00 19.98
C ASP A 608 -8.72 28.19 19.38
N GLY A 609 -9.75 28.68 20.08
CA GLY A 609 -10.55 29.82 19.63
C GLY A 609 -9.81 31.17 19.57
N GLY A 610 -8.53 31.22 19.97
CA GLY A 610 -7.68 32.41 19.83
C GLY A 610 -7.03 32.53 18.45
N TRP A 611 -7.18 31.53 17.58
CA TRP A 611 -6.72 31.59 16.20
C TRP A 611 -7.57 32.54 15.35
N LYS A 612 -6.95 33.05 14.28
CA LYS A 612 -7.59 33.94 13.30
C LYS A 612 -7.78 33.22 11.97
N VAL A 613 -8.84 33.57 11.25
CA VAL A 613 -9.22 32.97 9.97
C VAL A 613 -9.55 34.01 8.90
N ASN A 614 -9.18 33.69 7.66
CA ASN A 614 -9.54 34.42 6.45
C ASN A 614 -9.87 33.42 5.32
N THR A 615 -10.67 33.82 4.33
CA THR A 615 -11.07 32.95 3.21
C THR A 615 -9.96 32.65 2.20
N GLY A 616 -8.90 33.47 2.15
CA GLY A 616 -7.78 33.28 1.23
C GLY A 616 -8.11 33.37 -0.26
N ALA A 617 -7.13 32.98 -1.09
CA ALA A 617 -7.16 33.03 -2.55
C ALA A 617 -7.80 31.80 -3.22
N ILE A 618 -7.85 30.66 -2.54
CA ILE A 618 -8.53 29.46 -3.04
C ILE A 618 -10.04 29.64 -2.82
N ARG A 619 -10.77 29.86 -3.91
CA ARG A 619 -12.21 30.17 -3.90
C ARG A 619 -13.10 28.95 -3.97
N ALA A 620 -12.56 27.84 -4.46
CA ALA A 620 -13.18 26.52 -4.46
C ALA A 620 -12.08 25.46 -4.50
N ASP A 621 -12.29 24.37 -3.79
CA ASP A 621 -11.46 23.16 -3.89
C ASP A 621 -12.33 21.91 -3.82
N ASP A 622 -11.99 20.92 -4.64
CA ASP A 622 -12.61 19.60 -4.63
C ASP A 622 -11.68 18.59 -5.31
N LEU A 623 -11.58 17.39 -4.75
CA LEU A 623 -10.73 16.33 -5.29
C LEU A 623 -11.13 15.93 -6.72
N TYR A 624 -12.39 16.02 -7.10
CA TYR A 624 -12.91 15.57 -8.40
C TYR A 624 -13.14 16.73 -9.37
N ASN A 625 -13.60 17.87 -8.86
CA ASN A 625 -13.97 18.99 -9.71
C ASN A 625 -12.83 19.97 -10.00
N GLY A 626 -11.76 19.96 -9.20
CA GLY A 626 -10.61 20.85 -9.34
C GLY A 626 -10.59 22.00 -8.34
N GLU A 627 -9.64 22.91 -8.52
CA GLU A 627 -9.42 24.07 -7.65
C GLU A 627 -9.56 25.40 -8.42
N THR A 628 -10.18 26.40 -7.81
CA THR A 628 -10.26 27.77 -8.33
C THR A 628 -9.43 28.70 -7.46
N PHE A 629 -8.41 29.33 -8.05
CA PHE A 629 -7.49 30.24 -7.36
C PHE A 629 -7.56 31.65 -7.95
N ASP A 630 -7.82 32.63 -7.09
CA ASP A 630 -7.81 34.05 -7.45
C ASP A 630 -6.58 34.76 -6.86
N ALA A 631 -5.55 34.96 -7.68
CA ALA A 631 -4.30 35.58 -7.23
C ALA A 631 -4.49 37.04 -6.77
N ARG A 632 -5.57 37.72 -7.17
CA ARG A 632 -5.86 39.08 -6.69
C ARG A 632 -6.15 39.11 -5.19
N LEU A 633 -6.49 37.96 -4.61
CA LEU A 633 -6.85 37.78 -3.20
C LEU A 633 -5.74 37.08 -2.39
N ASP A 634 -4.57 36.85 -2.97
CA ASP A 634 -3.45 36.27 -2.24
C ASP A 634 -2.93 37.25 -1.17
N ILE A 635 -2.67 36.73 0.03
CA ILE A 635 -2.33 37.55 1.21
C ILE A 635 -0.87 37.32 1.57
N HIS A 636 0.03 38.06 0.95
CA HIS A 636 1.47 37.88 1.19
C HIS A 636 1.88 38.08 2.66
N GLY A 637 2.71 37.15 3.17
CA GLY A 637 3.28 37.23 4.52
C GLY A 637 2.35 36.83 5.66
N TRP A 638 1.13 36.34 5.38
CA TRP A 638 0.14 35.94 6.39
C TRP A 638 0.68 34.90 7.39
N ASP A 639 1.56 34.01 6.94
CA ASP A 639 2.18 32.93 7.71
C ASP A 639 3.52 33.32 8.37
N SER A 640 3.85 34.61 8.36
CA SER A 640 5.07 35.17 8.95
C SER A 640 4.80 35.96 10.22
N ALA A 641 5.83 36.07 11.07
CA ALA A 641 5.80 36.92 12.25
C ALA A 641 5.63 38.40 11.86
N GLY A 642 4.84 39.16 12.63
CA GLY A 642 4.63 40.60 12.41
C GLY A 642 3.53 40.97 11.41
N PHE A 643 2.85 40.00 10.80
CA PHE A 643 1.65 40.26 10.00
C PHE A 643 0.49 40.73 10.88
N ASP A 644 -0.18 41.81 10.44
CA ASP A 644 -1.36 42.38 11.09
C ASP A 644 -2.63 41.61 10.70
N ASP A 645 -3.11 40.77 11.62
CA ASP A 645 -4.35 40.01 11.48
C ASP A 645 -5.52 40.61 12.28
N SER A 646 -5.44 41.86 12.69
CA SER A 646 -6.50 42.52 13.47
C SER A 646 -7.84 42.55 12.73
N GLY A 647 -7.81 42.59 11.39
CA GLY A 647 -9.00 42.50 10.52
C GLY A 647 -9.52 41.09 10.26
N TRP A 648 -8.86 40.04 10.74
CA TRP A 648 -9.28 38.65 10.52
C TRP A 648 -10.31 38.21 11.56
N ALA A 649 -11.24 37.35 11.11
CA ALA A 649 -12.25 36.76 11.99
C ALA A 649 -11.60 35.80 13.00
N ALA A 650 -12.26 35.58 14.13
CA ALA A 650 -11.86 34.52 15.06
C ALA A 650 -12.22 33.14 14.48
N ALA A 651 -11.36 32.15 14.70
CA ALA A 651 -11.66 30.77 14.35
C ALA A 651 -12.73 30.19 15.28
N THR A 652 -13.59 29.33 14.75
CA THR A 652 -14.55 28.57 15.55
C THR A 652 -13.97 27.23 15.98
N VAL A 653 -14.33 26.80 17.18
CA VAL A 653 -13.92 25.49 17.72
C VAL A 653 -14.98 24.44 17.39
N TYR A 654 -14.54 23.28 16.91
CA TYR A 654 -15.40 22.13 16.64
C TYR A 654 -16.09 21.64 17.91
N GLY A 655 -17.41 21.53 17.87
CA GLY A 655 -18.24 21.11 19.00
C GLY A 655 -18.60 19.62 19.02
N GLY A 656 -18.22 18.84 18.01
CA GLY A 656 -18.54 17.42 17.92
C GLY A 656 -17.52 16.51 18.62
N SER A 657 -17.80 15.20 18.58
CA SER A 657 -16.86 14.19 19.08
C SER A 657 -15.64 14.09 18.16
N ALA A 658 -14.44 14.12 18.73
CA ALA A 658 -13.21 13.90 17.98
C ALA A 658 -13.05 12.42 17.63
N PRO A 659 -12.54 12.08 16.43
CA PRO A 659 -12.20 10.70 16.08
C PRO A 659 -11.04 10.17 16.91
N GLN A 660 -10.84 8.85 16.89
CA GLN A 660 -9.65 8.25 17.46
C GLN A 660 -8.41 8.69 16.65
N LEU A 661 -7.54 9.45 17.31
CA LEU A 661 -6.27 9.87 16.71
C LEU A 661 -5.25 8.74 16.76
N VAL A 662 -4.57 8.50 15.65
CA VAL A 662 -3.42 7.59 15.57
C VAL A 662 -2.28 8.26 14.81
N ALA A 663 -1.03 7.93 15.13
CA ALA A 663 0.07 8.31 14.27
C ALA A 663 -0.12 7.73 12.86
N GLN A 664 0.29 8.50 11.86
CA GLN A 664 0.18 8.10 10.47
C GLN A 664 0.97 6.80 10.21
N VAL A 665 0.28 5.79 9.68
CA VAL A 665 0.85 4.46 9.40
C VAL A 665 1.45 4.43 7.99
N ASP A 666 0.77 5.02 7.01
CA ASP A 666 1.34 5.22 5.67
C ASP A 666 2.32 6.41 5.64
N ASN A 667 3.15 6.51 4.61
CA ASN A 667 4.21 7.54 4.58
C ASN A 667 3.72 8.95 4.21
N GLY A 668 2.43 9.09 3.92
CA GLY A 668 1.84 10.32 3.38
C GLY A 668 2.16 10.51 1.90
N VAL A 669 1.37 11.35 1.24
CA VAL A 669 1.51 11.60 -0.20
C VAL A 669 2.53 12.70 -0.43
N THR A 670 3.44 12.52 -1.39
CA THR A 670 4.44 13.55 -1.77
C THR A 670 4.53 13.70 -3.29
N VAL A 671 5.16 14.78 -3.76
CA VAL A 671 5.50 14.97 -5.17
C VAL A 671 6.80 14.24 -5.48
N HIS A 672 6.76 13.32 -6.44
CA HIS A 672 7.90 12.45 -6.75
C HIS A 672 8.52 12.71 -8.13
N HIS A 673 7.73 13.20 -9.08
CA HIS A 673 8.21 13.44 -10.44
C HIS A 673 7.60 14.69 -11.05
N GLU A 674 8.37 15.34 -11.92
CA GLU A 674 7.92 16.50 -12.68
C GLU A 674 8.03 16.21 -14.19
N PHE A 675 6.90 16.20 -14.88
CA PHE A 675 6.79 15.97 -16.31
C PHE A 675 6.75 17.28 -17.10
N GLN A 676 7.67 17.41 -18.04
CA GLN A 676 7.60 18.46 -19.05
C GLN A 676 6.78 17.96 -20.25
N PRO A 677 5.85 18.77 -20.81
CA PRO A 677 5.11 18.41 -22.01
C PRO A 677 6.05 17.94 -23.12
N VAL A 678 5.77 16.82 -23.78
CA VAL A 678 6.51 16.34 -24.96
C VAL A 678 6.06 17.05 -26.23
N SER A 679 4.81 17.54 -26.28
CA SER A 679 4.29 18.34 -27.38
C SER A 679 3.24 19.37 -26.90
N VAL A 680 3.03 20.41 -27.72
CA VAL A 680 1.99 21.43 -27.53
C VAL A 680 1.31 21.64 -28.87
N THR A 681 -0.02 21.58 -28.89
CA THR A 681 -0.84 21.72 -30.09
C THR A 681 -1.97 22.72 -29.86
N GLN A 682 -2.57 23.20 -30.95
CA GLN A 682 -3.74 24.07 -30.92
C GLN A 682 -4.83 23.48 -31.83
N PRO A 683 -5.58 22.46 -31.36
CA PRO A 683 -6.58 21.79 -32.20
C PRO A 683 -7.72 22.72 -32.62
N GLN A 684 -8.00 23.77 -31.84
CA GLN A 684 -8.96 24.83 -32.18
C GLN A 684 -8.42 26.21 -31.77
N PRO A 685 -8.83 27.32 -32.43
CA PRO A 685 -8.39 28.65 -32.05
C PRO A 685 -8.63 28.95 -30.57
N GLY A 686 -7.55 29.28 -29.84
CA GLY A 686 -7.60 29.58 -28.41
C GLY A 686 -7.67 28.36 -27.47
N VAL A 687 -7.70 27.14 -28.00
CA VAL A 687 -7.68 25.88 -27.25
C VAL A 687 -6.33 25.20 -27.44
N TRP A 688 -5.53 25.11 -26.37
CA TRP A 688 -4.19 24.56 -26.43
C TRP A 688 -4.11 23.24 -25.68
N VAL A 689 -3.57 22.20 -26.30
CA VAL A 689 -3.42 20.86 -25.69
C VAL A 689 -1.95 20.53 -25.53
N PHE A 690 -1.56 20.15 -24.32
CA PHE A 690 -0.23 19.73 -23.92
C PHE A 690 -0.25 18.22 -23.69
N ASP A 691 0.63 17.48 -24.35
CA ASP A 691 0.86 16.06 -24.08
C ASP A 691 2.04 15.92 -23.12
N LEU A 692 1.83 15.34 -21.93
CA LEU A 692 2.91 15.08 -20.97
C LEU A 692 3.68 13.78 -21.25
N GLY A 693 3.25 12.99 -22.23
CA GLY A 693 3.89 11.76 -22.67
C GLY A 693 3.66 10.55 -21.76
N GLN A 694 3.03 10.75 -20.60
CA GLN A 694 2.71 9.74 -19.59
C GLN A 694 1.36 10.06 -18.97
N ASN A 695 0.50 9.05 -18.81
CA ASN A 695 -0.69 9.14 -17.96
C ASN A 695 -0.30 8.91 -16.50
N PHE A 696 -0.57 9.86 -15.60
CA PHE A 696 -0.22 9.78 -14.18
C PHE A 696 -1.23 10.55 -13.30
N THR A 697 -1.11 10.38 -11.99
CA THR A 697 -1.92 11.10 -10.99
C THR A 697 -1.18 12.29 -10.41
N GLY A 698 -1.85 13.44 -10.35
CA GLY A 698 -1.25 14.67 -9.84
C GLY A 698 -1.99 15.92 -10.29
N TRP A 699 -1.24 16.99 -10.52
CA TRP A 699 -1.76 18.28 -10.98
C TRP A 699 -0.69 19.05 -11.76
N ASN A 700 -1.01 20.23 -12.25
CA ASN A 700 -0.06 21.04 -13.01
C ASN A 700 0.47 22.23 -12.19
N ARG A 701 1.75 22.54 -12.39
CA ARG A 701 2.29 23.88 -12.15
C ARG A 701 2.19 24.70 -13.43
N ILE A 702 1.52 25.84 -13.35
CA ILE A 702 1.19 26.72 -14.47
C ILE A 702 1.92 28.05 -14.32
N ALA A 703 2.56 28.51 -15.40
CA ALA A 703 3.27 29.79 -15.45
C ALA A 703 2.68 30.69 -16.54
N LEU A 704 2.06 31.80 -16.13
CA LEU A 704 1.32 32.71 -17.02
C LEU A 704 1.63 34.18 -16.73
N ARG A 705 1.36 35.04 -17.70
CA ARG A 705 1.42 36.50 -17.56
C ARG A 705 0.28 37.10 -18.37
N GLY A 706 -0.44 38.04 -17.79
CA GLY A 706 -1.57 38.69 -18.44
C GLY A 706 -2.23 39.75 -17.55
N PRO A 707 -3.31 40.39 -18.03
CA PRO A 707 -4.07 41.37 -17.26
C PRO A 707 -4.71 40.79 -16.00
N ALA A 708 -4.86 41.62 -14.97
CA ALA A 708 -5.58 41.25 -13.74
C ALA A 708 -7.02 40.83 -14.05
N GLY A 709 -7.49 39.76 -13.42
CA GLY A 709 -8.84 39.23 -13.63
C GLY A 709 -8.99 38.34 -14.87
N THR A 710 -7.93 38.12 -15.64
CA THR A 710 -7.95 37.08 -16.69
C THR A 710 -8.07 35.72 -16.04
N GLU A 711 -9.11 34.96 -16.37
CA GLU A 711 -9.32 33.59 -15.91
C GLU A 711 -8.84 32.60 -16.98
N VAL A 712 -7.95 31.70 -16.58
CA VAL A 712 -7.48 30.59 -17.41
C VAL A 712 -8.02 29.28 -16.86
N SER A 713 -8.70 28.51 -17.71
CA SER A 713 -9.21 27.18 -17.39
C SER A 713 -8.21 26.11 -17.81
N ILE A 714 -7.95 25.15 -16.92
CA ILE A 714 -6.99 24.06 -17.05
C ILE A 714 -7.74 22.74 -16.91
N ARG A 715 -8.02 22.05 -18.01
CA ARG A 715 -8.74 20.77 -18.03
C ARG A 715 -7.78 19.61 -18.21
N HIS A 716 -8.12 18.46 -17.64
CA HIS A 716 -7.28 17.27 -17.62
C HIS A 716 -7.99 16.09 -18.28
N GLY A 717 -7.27 15.25 -19.01
CA GLY A 717 -7.82 14.05 -19.65
C GLY A 717 -6.76 13.00 -19.96
N GLU A 718 -7.19 11.74 -20.03
CA GLU A 718 -6.29 10.59 -20.24
C GLU A 718 -5.95 10.37 -21.72
N VAL A 719 -6.89 10.68 -22.61
CA VAL A 719 -6.81 10.43 -24.06
C VAL A 719 -7.35 11.62 -24.85
N LEU A 720 -7.09 11.63 -26.16
CA LEU A 720 -7.56 12.65 -27.09
C LEU A 720 -8.60 12.07 -28.05
N ASN A 721 -9.55 12.90 -28.49
CA ASN A 721 -10.38 12.60 -29.64
C ASN A 721 -9.53 12.52 -30.91
N ALA A 722 -10.11 11.95 -31.98
CA ALA A 722 -9.43 11.82 -33.28
C ALA A 722 -9.03 13.18 -33.91
N ASP A 723 -9.70 14.27 -33.55
CA ASP A 723 -9.39 15.64 -34.01
C ASP A 723 -8.30 16.34 -33.15
N GLY A 724 -7.73 15.65 -32.16
CA GLY A 724 -6.72 16.17 -31.25
C GLY A 724 -7.26 16.97 -30.07
N THR A 725 -8.59 17.12 -29.94
CA THR A 725 -9.20 17.76 -28.76
C THR A 725 -9.21 16.81 -27.56
N LEU A 726 -9.32 17.36 -26.34
CA LEU A 726 -9.34 16.58 -25.10
C LEU A 726 -10.62 15.73 -24.99
N TYR A 727 -10.48 14.44 -24.70
CA TYR A 727 -11.61 13.56 -24.37
C TYR A 727 -11.78 13.46 -22.86
N THR A 728 -12.96 13.84 -22.36
CA THR A 728 -13.28 13.81 -20.92
C THR A 728 -14.58 13.09 -20.60
N THR A 729 -15.24 12.46 -21.58
CA THR A 729 -16.54 11.81 -21.35
C THR A 729 -16.43 10.63 -20.38
N ASN A 730 -15.29 9.93 -20.34
CA ASN A 730 -15.04 8.85 -19.39
C ASN A 730 -14.76 9.33 -17.94
N LEU A 731 -14.60 10.64 -17.72
CA LEU A 731 -14.49 11.20 -16.36
C LEU A 731 -15.85 11.28 -15.66
N ARG A 732 -16.95 11.07 -16.41
CA ARG A 732 -18.33 11.09 -15.94
C ARG A 732 -18.67 12.41 -15.24
N GLY A 733 -19.05 12.40 -13.97
CA GLY A 733 -19.37 13.59 -13.20
C GLY A 733 -18.15 14.39 -12.68
N ALA A 734 -16.93 13.88 -12.82
CA ALA A 734 -15.73 14.61 -12.41
C ALA A 734 -15.33 15.66 -13.45
N GLN A 735 -15.28 16.93 -13.05
CA GLN A 735 -14.89 18.00 -13.97
C GLN A 735 -13.38 18.03 -14.25
N ALA A 736 -12.55 17.64 -13.29
CA ALA A 736 -11.08 17.69 -13.35
C ALA A 736 -10.55 19.01 -13.95
N THR A 737 -11.08 20.15 -13.46
CA THR A 737 -10.82 21.47 -14.03
C THR A 737 -10.31 22.45 -12.98
N ASP A 738 -9.07 22.89 -13.12
CA ASP A 738 -8.53 23.97 -12.32
C ASP A 738 -8.74 25.32 -13.01
N ARG A 739 -8.89 26.38 -12.22
CA ARG A 739 -9.09 27.76 -12.72
C ARG A 739 -8.14 28.71 -12.03
N PHE A 740 -7.39 29.47 -12.82
CA PHE A 740 -6.43 30.44 -12.32
C PHE A 740 -6.78 31.84 -12.80
N ILE A 741 -7.10 32.74 -11.86
CA ILE A 741 -7.39 34.14 -12.12
C ILE A 741 -6.17 34.98 -11.77
N LEU A 742 -5.60 35.66 -12.78
CA LEU A 742 -4.35 36.40 -12.65
C LEU A 742 -4.50 37.68 -11.81
N ALA A 743 -3.47 38.00 -11.03
CA ALA A 743 -3.35 39.26 -10.29
C ALA A 743 -2.94 40.43 -11.19
N GLY A 744 -2.34 40.16 -12.34
CA GLY A 744 -1.90 41.18 -13.30
C GLY A 744 -0.65 41.93 -12.84
N THR A 745 0.29 41.23 -12.21
CA THR A 745 1.49 41.83 -11.60
C THR A 745 2.47 42.43 -12.61
N GLY A 746 2.29 42.15 -13.90
CA GLY A 746 3.23 42.49 -14.97
C GLY A 746 4.40 41.51 -15.11
N ASN A 747 4.59 40.60 -14.15
CA ASN A 747 5.57 39.51 -14.18
C ASN A 747 4.87 38.16 -14.45
N THR A 748 5.65 37.10 -14.62
CA THR A 748 5.11 35.73 -14.63
C THR A 748 4.58 35.36 -13.25
N GLU A 749 3.33 34.93 -13.20
CA GLU A 749 2.65 34.39 -12.03
C GLU A 749 2.62 32.86 -12.11
N THR A 750 2.80 32.20 -10.97
CA THR A 750 2.83 30.74 -10.87
C THR A 750 1.65 30.26 -10.06
N TYR A 751 0.92 29.29 -10.60
CA TYR A 751 -0.16 28.59 -9.92
C TYR A 751 0.17 27.09 -9.79
N GLU A 752 -0.05 26.54 -8.61
CA GLU A 752 0.02 25.11 -8.33
C GLU A 752 -1.09 24.80 -7.31
N PRO A 753 -2.07 23.93 -7.63
CA PRO A 753 -3.16 23.60 -6.72
C PRO A 753 -2.66 22.85 -5.48
N ARG A 754 -3.48 22.86 -4.42
CA ARG A 754 -3.14 22.25 -3.13
C ARG A 754 -4.10 21.14 -2.72
N PHE A 755 -5.37 21.28 -3.09
CA PHE A 755 -6.47 20.51 -2.51
C PHE A 755 -7.30 19.73 -3.54
N THR A 756 -6.67 19.41 -4.68
CA THR A 756 -7.25 18.57 -5.73
C THR A 756 -6.21 17.64 -6.33
N VAL A 757 -6.67 16.66 -7.10
CA VAL A 757 -5.81 15.72 -7.84
C VAL A 757 -6.55 15.21 -9.07
N HIS A 758 -5.82 14.94 -10.14
CA HIS A 758 -6.35 14.47 -11.42
C HIS A 758 -5.53 13.28 -11.94
N GLY A 759 -6.16 12.34 -12.64
CA GLY A 759 -5.47 11.32 -13.44
C GLY A 759 -5.49 11.69 -14.92
N TYR A 760 -4.34 11.93 -15.53
CA TYR A 760 -4.27 12.50 -16.87
C TYR A 760 -2.91 12.31 -17.55
N ARG A 761 -2.94 12.43 -18.88
CA ARG A 761 -1.75 12.62 -19.73
C ARG A 761 -1.78 13.98 -20.44
N TYR A 762 -2.97 14.44 -20.78
CA TYR A 762 -3.18 15.64 -21.58
C TYR A 762 -3.79 16.76 -20.76
N VAL A 763 -3.33 17.98 -21.03
CA VAL A 763 -3.80 19.21 -20.37
C VAL A 763 -4.31 20.17 -21.44
N GLU A 764 -5.53 20.66 -21.29
CA GLU A 764 -6.12 21.69 -22.14
C GLU A 764 -6.10 23.05 -21.42
N LEU A 765 -5.55 24.09 -22.06
CA LEU A 765 -5.63 25.47 -21.60
C LEU A 765 -6.54 26.30 -22.51
N THR A 766 -7.47 27.04 -21.90
CA THR A 766 -8.35 28.01 -22.55
C THR A 766 -8.44 29.30 -21.73
N GLY A 767 -8.86 30.40 -22.37
CA GLY A 767 -8.92 31.72 -21.71
C GLY A 767 -7.58 32.43 -21.60
N LEU A 768 -6.55 31.98 -22.33
CA LEU A 768 -5.23 32.62 -22.33
C LEU A 768 -5.31 34.08 -22.80
N PRO A 769 -4.46 34.98 -22.26
CA PRO A 769 -4.34 36.35 -22.74
C PRO A 769 -4.04 36.40 -24.25
N ALA A 770 -4.64 37.36 -24.96
CA ALA A 770 -4.52 37.45 -26.43
C ALA A 770 -3.08 37.63 -26.94
N ASP A 771 -2.19 38.19 -26.12
CA ASP A 771 -0.77 38.40 -26.41
C ASP A 771 0.12 37.26 -25.86
N PHE A 772 -0.46 36.24 -25.23
CA PHE A 772 0.27 35.12 -24.65
C PHE A 772 0.18 33.88 -25.56
N THR A 773 1.33 33.44 -26.08
CA THR A 773 1.44 32.14 -26.77
C THR A 773 2.09 31.13 -25.83
N PRO A 774 1.39 30.03 -25.46
CA PRO A 774 1.96 29.03 -24.57
C PRO A 774 3.09 28.25 -25.26
N GLY A 775 4.06 27.81 -24.45
CA GLY A 775 5.12 26.89 -24.86
C GLY A 775 5.27 25.75 -23.87
N ARG A 776 6.20 24.83 -24.11
CA ARG A 776 6.40 23.65 -23.23
C ARG A 776 6.63 24.00 -21.75
N SER A 777 7.23 25.16 -21.45
CA SER A 777 7.47 25.63 -20.09
C SER A 777 6.24 26.25 -19.40
N THR A 778 5.12 26.42 -20.11
CA THR A 778 3.88 26.98 -19.55
C THR A 778 3.23 26.02 -18.56
N VAL A 779 3.36 24.71 -18.81
CA VAL A 779 2.76 23.64 -18.02
C VAL A 779 3.85 22.70 -17.56
N SER A 780 3.77 22.26 -16.31
CA SER A 780 4.59 21.17 -15.80
C SER A 780 3.74 20.24 -14.93
N GLY A 781 3.70 18.96 -15.29
CA GLY A 781 2.93 17.95 -14.59
C GLY A 781 3.62 17.47 -13.32
N ARG A 782 2.92 17.46 -12.20
CA ARG A 782 3.44 17.15 -10.87
C ARG A 782 2.86 15.82 -10.42
N ALA A 783 3.61 14.73 -10.58
CA ALA A 783 3.14 13.40 -10.24
C ALA A 783 3.29 13.13 -8.73
N VAL A 784 2.24 12.59 -8.12
CA VAL A 784 2.14 12.37 -6.68
C VAL A 784 1.64 10.96 -6.35
N TRP A 785 2.15 10.40 -5.26
CA TRP A 785 1.69 9.15 -4.65
C TRP A 785 2.18 9.06 -3.20
N THR A 786 1.75 8.06 -2.43
CA THR A 786 2.26 7.80 -1.08
C THR A 786 3.76 7.51 -1.14
N ASP A 787 4.57 8.19 -0.31
CA ASP A 787 6.03 8.16 -0.34
C ASP A 787 6.60 6.77 -0.06
N THR A 788 6.68 5.96 -1.12
CA THR A 788 7.09 4.57 -1.10
C THR A 788 8.25 4.40 -2.08
N PRO A 789 9.43 3.93 -1.62
CA PRO A 789 10.54 3.65 -2.52
C PRO A 789 10.19 2.50 -3.47
N GLN A 790 10.92 2.39 -4.57
CA GLN A 790 10.81 1.28 -5.51
C GLN A 790 11.85 0.19 -5.17
N PRO A 791 11.46 -0.92 -4.51
CA PRO A 791 12.40 -1.96 -4.11
C PRO A 791 12.81 -2.86 -5.29
N GLY A 792 11.95 -3.03 -6.29
CA GLY A 792 12.16 -3.91 -7.43
C GLY A 792 12.43 -3.19 -8.74
N THR A 793 13.32 -3.77 -9.55
CA THR A 793 13.50 -3.39 -10.95
C THR A 793 13.51 -4.63 -11.82
N PHE A 794 12.90 -4.52 -13.01
CA PHE A 794 12.79 -5.60 -13.97
C PHE A 794 12.99 -5.09 -15.40
N SER A 795 13.75 -5.82 -16.20
CA SER A 795 13.91 -5.56 -17.63
C SER A 795 14.26 -6.84 -18.39
N THR A 796 13.98 -6.86 -19.70
CA THR A 796 14.20 -8.00 -20.60
C THR A 796 14.76 -7.57 -21.94
N SER A 797 15.11 -8.55 -22.78
CA SER A 797 15.45 -8.33 -24.19
C SER A 797 14.27 -7.89 -25.07
N ASP A 798 13.03 -7.95 -24.58
CA ASP A 798 11.82 -7.58 -25.33
C ASP A 798 11.28 -6.22 -24.89
N ALA A 799 11.24 -5.28 -25.83
CA ALA A 799 10.74 -3.93 -25.60
C ALA A 799 9.25 -3.89 -25.21
N LEU A 800 8.43 -4.83 -25.71
CA LEU A 800 7.02 -4.91 -25.36
C LEU A 800 6.83 -5.24 -23.87
N ILE A 801 7.57 -6.23 -23.37
CA ILE A 801 7.50 -6.61 -21.95
C ILE A 801 8.04 -5.49 -21.06
N ASN A 802 9.10 -4.80 -21.49
CA ASN A 802 9.63 -3.65 -20.76
C ASN A 802 8.61 -2.50 -20.69
N GLN A 803 7.90 -2.23 -21.79
CA GLN A 803 6.83 -1.24 -21.81
C GLN A 803 5.63 -1.67 -20.95
N LEU A 804 5.28 -2.96 -20.93
CA LEU A 804 4.27 -3.51 -20.02
C LEU A 804 4.64 -3.27 -18.56
N GLN A 805 5.87 -3.62 -18.13
CA GLN A 805 6.31 -3.38 -16.77
C GLN A 805 6.33 -1.87 -16.42
N HIS A 806 6.73 -1.01 -17.35
CA HIS A 806 6.62 0.44 -17.18
C HIS A 806 5.17 0.88 -16.94
N ASN A 807 4.24 0.40 -17.76
CA ASN A 807 2.81 0.71 -17.64
C ASN A 807 2.22 0.23 -16.32
N ILE A 808 2.62 -0.96 -15.85
CA ILE A 808 2.21 -1.51 -14.55
C ILE A 808 2.65 -0.59 -13.41
N VAL A 809 3.94 -0.21 -13.36
CA VAL A 809 4.47 0.65 -12.29
C VAL A 809 3.81 2.02 -12.29
N TRP A 810 3.54 2.61 -13.46
CA TRP A 810 2.83 3.90 -13.51
C TRP A 810 1.36 3.80 -13.16
N GLY A 811 0.69 2.70 -13.52
CA GLY A 811 -0.68 2.43 -13.10
C GLY A 811 -0.79 2.28 -11.58
N GLU A 812 0.18 1.60 -10.97
CA GLU A 812 0.28 1.47 -9.52
C GLU A 812 0.54 2.82 -8.85
N ARG A 813 1.60 3.55 -9.22
CA ARG A 813 1.91 4.87 -8.64
C ARG A 813 0.71 5.79 -8.66
N SER A 814 0.01 5.82 -9.79
CA SER A 814 -1.17 6.67 -9.98
C SER A 814 -2.28 6.40 -8.96
N ASN A 815 -2.37 5.18 -8.45
CA ASN A 815 -3.49 4.73 -7.62
C ASN A 815 -3.08 4.41 -6.17
N MET A 816 -1.83 4.65 -5.78
CA MET A 816 -1.38 4.53 -4.38
C MET A 816 -1.37 5.90 -3.72
N LEU A 817 -2.55 6.50 -3.52
CA LEU A 817 -2.71 7.83 -2.97
C LEU A 817 -3.55 7.75 -1.68
N SER A 818 -2.87 7.57 -0.55
CA SER A 818 -3.43 7.30 0.79
C SER A 818 -4.24 6.00 0.96
N ILE A 819 -4.91 5.53 -0.10
CA ILE A 819 -5.57 4.24 -0.25
C ILE A 819 -5.30 3.68 -1.66
N PRO A 820 -5.36 2.36 -1.89
CA PRO A 820 -5.24 1.74 -3.22
C PRO A 820 -6.53 1.97 -4.01
N THR A 821 -6.57 3.01 -4.84
CA THR A 821 -7.77 3.37 -5.63
C THR A 821 -7.93 2.50 -6.86
N ASP A 822 -9.15 2.27 -7.32
CA ASP A 822 -9.41 1.60 -8.60
C ASP A 822 -8.81 2.39 -9.79
N CYS A 823 -9.14 3.68 -9.84
CA CYS A 823 -8.67 4.60 -10.85
C CYS A 823 -8.51 6.02 -10.27
N PRO A 824 -7.69 6.91 -10.85
CA PRO A 824 -7.37 8.20 -10.23
C PRO A 824 -8.08 9.43 -10.84
N GLN A 825 -8.89 9.27 -11.89
CA GLN A 825 -9.35 10.35 -12.77
C GLN A 825 -10.84 10.66 -12.65
N ARG A 826 -11.71 9.64 -12.69
CA ARG A 826 -13.17 9.83 -12.75
C ARG A 826 -13.77 10.06 -11.37
N ASP A 827 -15.09 10.21 -11.32
CA ASP A 827 -15.91 10.33 -10.11
C ASP A 827 -16.04 9.03 -9.29
N GLU A 828 -14.91 8.37 -9.00
CA GLU A 828 -14.83 7.12 -8.24
C GLU A 828 -13.69 7.11 -7.23
N ARG A 829 -12.47 6.72 -7.64
CA ARG A 829 -11.24 6.81 -6.82
C ARG A 829 -11.40 6.18 -5.44
N LEU A 830 -12.06 5.03 -5.39
CA LEU A 830 -12.41 4.33 -4.15
C LEU A 830 -11.43 3.19 -3.91
N GLY A 831 -11.27 2.82 -2.64
CA GLY A 831 -10.46 1.67 -2.24
C GLY A 831 -11.15 0.35 -2.54
N TRP A 832 -11.36 0.04 -3.81
CA TRP A 832 -12.01 -1.18 -4.26
C TRP A 832 -11.18 -2.41 -3.89
N THR A 833 -11.83 -3.32 -3.16
CA THR A 833 -11.14 -4.40 -2.46
C THR A 833 -10.67 -5.49 -3.42
N GLY A 834 -11.45 -5.80 -4.46
CA GLY A 834 -11.10 -6.83 -5.45
C GLY A 834 -9.92 -6.44 -6.32
N ASP A 835 -9.82 -5.17 -6.69
CA ASP A 835 -8.74 -4.61 -7.48
C ASP A 835 -7.40 -4.83 -6.79
N ILE A 836 -7.29 -4.40 -5.53
CA ILE A 836 -6.05 -4.56 -4.78
C ILE A 836 -5.81 -6.01 -4.38
N ALA A 837 -6.84 -6.83 -4.18
CA ALA A 837 -6.68 -8.26 -3.95
C ALA A 837 -6.01 -8.96 -5.14
N ALA A 838 -6.39 -8.61 -6.37
CA ALA A 838 -5.77 -9.15 -7.59
C ALA A 838 -4.35 -8.61 -7.83
N PHE A 839 -4.01 -7.43 -7.29
CA PHE A 839 -2.77 -6.72 -7.62
C PHE A 839 -1.72 -6.70 -6.50
N CYS A 840 -2.08 -6.98 -5.24
CA CYS A 840 -1.19 -6.74 -4.10
C CYS A 840 0.14 -7.51 -4.20
N ALA A 841 0.16 -8.72 -4.76
CA ALA A 841 1.39 -9.47 -4.97
C ALA A 841 2.36 -8.74 -5.92
N THR A 842 1.85 -8.21 -7.03
CA THR A 842 2.64 -7.40 -7.97
C THR A 842 3.12 -6.10 -7.32
N SER A 843 2.23 -5.43 -6.59
CA SER A 843 2.54 -4.16 -5.92
C SER A 843 3.78 -4.25 -5.03
N THR A 844 3.90 -5.32 -4.23
CA THR A 844 5.05 -5.49 -3.32
C THR A 844 6.43 -5.62 -4.00
N PHE A 845 6.47 -5.90 -5.30
CA PHE A 845 7.71 -5.84 -6.07
C PHE A 845 8.03 -4.43 -6.56
N ASN A 846 7.02 -3.68 -6.97
CA ASN A 846 7.19 -2.40 -7.64
C ASN A 846 7.41 -1.25 -6.66
N LEU A 847 6.64 -1.22 -5.56
CA LEU A 847 6.74 -0.21 -4.51
C LEU A 847 6.83 -0.90 -3.14
N ASP A 848 7.49 -0.26 -2.18
CA ASP A 848 7.51 -0.71 -0.79
C ASP A 848 6.17 -0.38 -0.14
N THR A 849 5.20 -1.24 -0.38
CA THR A 849 3.80 -1.06 0.04
C THR A 849 3.49 -1.67 1.40
N GLN A 850 4.50 -2.05 2.19
CA GLN A 850 4.28 -2.73 3.46
C GLN A 850 3.37 -1.93 4.40
N THR A 851 3.75 -0.68 4.71
CA THR A 851 2.99 0.14 5.66
C THR A 851 1.72 0.73 5.06
N PHE A 852 1.73 1.00 3.76
CA PHE A 852 0.55 1.44 3.01
C PHE A 852 -0.57 0.39 3.02
N LEU A 853 -0.25 -0.88 2.73
CA LEU A 853 -1.22 -1.97 2.77
C LEU A 853 -1.59 -2.35 4.20
N ALA A 854 -0.69 -2.25 5.17
CA ALA A 854 -1.03 -2.44 6.59
C ALA A 854 -2.09 -1.42 7.03
N LYS A 855 -1.91 -0.13 6.70
CA LYS A 855 -2.91 0.91 6.92
C LYS A 855 -4.23 0.60 6.20
N PHE A 856 -4.18 0.06 4.98
CA PHE A 856 -5.40 -0.31 4.27
C PHE A 856 -6.13 -1.51 4.90
N VAL A 857 -5.41 -2.47 5.50
CA VAL A 857 -6.02 -3.55 6.31
C VAL A 857 -6.74 -2.99 7.54
N ASP A 858 -6.20 -1.93 8.14
CA ASP A 858 -6.92 -1.21 9.18
C ASP A 858 -8.24 -0.61 8.66
N ASP A 859 -8.25 -0.04 7.44
CA ASP A 859 -9.45 0.53 6.82
C ASP A 859 -10.48 -0.54 6.44
N LEU A 860 -10.03 -1.70 5.95
CA LEU A 860 -10.88 -2.87 5.70
C LEU A 860 -11.54 -3.37 6.99
N THR A 861 -10.78 -3.39 8.08
CA THR A 861 -11.28 -3.79 9.40
C THR A 861 -12.30 -2.81 9.93
N ASP A 862 -12.04 -1.51 9.78
CA ASP A 862 -12.99 -0.45 10.10
C ASP A 862 -14.26 -0.58 9.25
N ALA A 863 -14.16 -0.93 7.97
CA ALA A 863 -15.32 -1.06 7.09
C ALA A 863 -16.12 -2.35 7.31
N GLN A 864 -15.57 -3.38 7.97
CA GLN A 864 -16.21 -4.69 8.15
C GLN A 864 -17.57 -4.58 8.86
N GLN A 865 -18.59 -5.22 8.30
CA GLN A 865 -19.93 -5.24 8.87
C GLN A 865 -19.99 -6.12 10.14
N PRO A 866 -20.96 -5.88 11.05
CA PRO A 866 -21.11 -6.67 12.27
C PRO A 866 -21.31 -8.18 12.05
N ASN A 867 -21.84 -8.59 10.90
CA ASN A 867 -22.03 -10.00 10.51
C ASN A 867 -20.74 -10.67 10.01
N GLY A 868 -19.61 -9.95 9.94
CA GLY A 868 -18.33 -10.44 9.45
C GLY A 868 -18.06 -10.18 7.97
N ALA A 869 -19.02 -9.65 7.20
CA ALA A 869 -18.82 -9.34 5.80
C ALA A 869 -17.89 -8.14 5.61
N PHE A 870 -16.80 -8.31 4.85
CA PHE A 870 -16.04 -7.17 4.34
C PHE A 870 -16.81 -6.47 3.21
N THR A 871 -16.62 -5.16 3.09
CA THR A 871 -17.26 -4.30 2.10
C THR A 871 -16.56 -4.33 0.75
N ASP A 872 -17.28 -3.89 -0.29
CA ASP A 872 -16.72 -3.85 -1.66
C ASP A 872 -15.67 -2.72 -1.83
N VAL A 873 -15.77 -1.66 -1.03
CA VAL A 873 -14.75 -0.60 -0.91
C VAL A 873 -14.41 -0.31 0.56
N ALA A 874 -13.18 0.14 0.82
CA ALA A 874 -12.75 0.67 2.10
C ALA A 874 -11.97 1.99 1.92
N PRO A 875 -12.27 3.08 2.66
CA PRO A 875 -13.40 3.28 3.58
C PRO A 875 -14.78 3.08 2.92
N ALA A 876 -15.75 2.57 3.68
CA ALA A 876 -17.08 2.23 3.17
C ALA A 876 -17.98 3.46 2.98
N VAL A 877 -17.96 4.05 1.78
CA VAL A 877 -18.78 5.23 1.42
C VAL A 877 -19.94 4.94 0.47
N ILE A 878 -20.03 3.70 0.00
CA ILE A 878 -21.12 3.16 -0.83
C ILE A 878 -21.68 1.88 -0.19
N SER A 879 -22.84 1.43 -0.67
CA SER A 879 -23.43 0.15 -0.26
C SER A 879 -22.79 -1.02 -1.01
N GLY A 880 -22.47 -2.11 -0.30
CA GLY A 880 -21.94 -3.34 -0.89
C GLY A 880 -21.03 -4.09 0.08
N ALA A 881 -21.22 -5.40 0.22
CA ALA A 881 -20.42 -6.26 1.10
C ALA A 881 -20.66 -7.75 0.81
N GLY A 882 -19.72 -8.58 1.24
CA GLY A 882 -19.87 -10.04 1.18
C GLY A 882 -19.56 -10.65 -0.19
N THR A 883 -19.00 -9.85 -1.10
CA THR A 883 -18.75 -10.19 -2.50
C THR A 883 -17.46 -10.98 -2.67
N ALA A 884 -17.56 -12.18 -3.25
CA ALA A 884 -16.42 -13.05 -3.51
C ALA A 884 -15.48 -12.45 -4.55
N GLY A 885 -14.17 -12.47 -4.27
CA GLY A 885 -13.11 -11.79 -5.02
C GLY A 885 -12.80 -10.39 -4.48
N TRP A 886 -13.74 -9.75 -3.77
CA TRP A 886 -13.61 -8.39 -3.24
C TRP A 886 -13.37 -8.43 -1.73
N GLY A 887 -14.35 -8.92 -0.96
CA GLY A 887 -14.23 -9.02 0.50
C GLY A 887 -13.05 -9.90 0.96
N ASP A 888 -12.61 -10.83 0.11
CA ASP A 888 -11.47 -11.70 0.35
C ASP A 888 -10.13 -10.94 0.46
N ALA A 889 -10.07 -9.67 0.01
CA ALA A 889 -8.94 -8.76 0.24
C ALA A 889 -8.53 -8.71 1.72
N GLY A 890 -9.51 -8.78 2.64
CA GLY A 890 -9.27 -8.83 4.08
C GLY A 890 -8.46 -10.04 4.55
N THR A 891 -8.33 -11.09 3.73
CA THR A 891 -7.46 -12.26 3.99
C THR A 891 -6.26 -12.34 3.06
N ILE A 892 -6.38 -11.87 1.81
CA ILE A 892 -5.33 -11.91 0.79
C ILE A 892 -4.22 -10.92 1.11
N ILE A 893 -4.56 -9.68 1.52
CA ILE A 893 -3.55 -8.64 1.79
C ILE A 893 -2.70 -9.01 3.02
N PRO A 894 -3.26 -9.38 4.19
CA PRO A 894 -2.43 -9.80 5.33
C PRO A 894 -1.54 -11.00 5.01
N TYR A 895 -2.06 -11.98 4.26
CA TYR A 895 -1.27 -13.13 3.83
C TYR A 895 -0.10 -12.70 2.92
N THR A 896 -0.35 -11.81 1.97
CA THR A 896 0.68 -11.28 1.07
C THR A 896 1.75 -10.50 1.81
N LEU A 897 1.36 -9.63 2.77
CA LEU A 897 2.30 -8.91 3.62
C LEU A 897 3.21 -9.85 4.40
N TRP A 898 2.64 -10.91 4.97
CA TRP A 898 3.43 -11.94 5.63
C TRP A 898 4.40 -12.64 4.65
N GLN A 899 3.93 -13.07 3.48
CA GLN A 899 4.79 -13.75 2.50
C GLN A 899 5.93 -12.87 1.98
N ARG A 900 5.68 -11.57 1.74
CA ARG A 900 6.62 -10.67 1.07
C ARG A 900 7.55 -9.96 2.05
N PHE A 901 7.05 -9.57 3.22
CA PHE A 901 7.83 -8.81 4.19
C PHE A 901 8.17 -9.59 5.47
N GLY A 902 7.50 -10.73 5.70
CA GLY A 902 7.64 -11.49 6.95
C GLY A 902 6.79 -10.93 8.09
N ASP A 903 5.90 -9.97 7.80
CA ASP A 903 5.11 -9.25 8.80
C ASP A 903 3.96 -10.12 9.34
N LEU A 904 4.14 -10.64 10.55
CA LEU A 904 3.10 -11.37 11.29
C LEU A 904 2.27 -10.47 12.20
N LYS A 905 2.68 -9.22 12.44
CA LYS A 905 1.96 -8.30 13.33
C LYS A 905 0.61 -7.93 12.71
N VAL A 906 0.57 -7.64 11.42
CA VAL A 906 -0.70 -7.40 10.70
C VAL A 906 -1.63 -8.61 10.78
N VAL A 907 -1.07 -9.82 10.70
CA VAL A 907 -1.85 -11.06 10.87
C VAL A 907 -2.43 -11.15 12.27
N ASP A 908 -1.62 -10.91 13.30
CA ASP A 908 -2.05 -10.96 14.70
C ASP A 908 -3.11 -9.93 15.05
N GLN A 909 -2.93 -8.69 14.58
CA GLN A 909 -3.85 -7.57 14.82
C GLN A 909 -5.23 -7.82 14.20
N HIS A 910 -5.27 -8.40 12.99
CA HIS A 910 -6.51 -8.52 12.22
C HIS A 910 -7.07 -9.96 12.15
N PHE A 911 -6.47 -10.92 12.87
CA PHE A 911 -6.91 -12.32 12.85
C PHE A 911 -8.40 -12.49 13.16
N ALA A 912 -8.91 -11.73 14.13
CA ALA A 912 -10.33 -11.79 14.50
C ALA A 912 -11.27 -11.38 13.36
N SER A 913 -10.90 -10.36 12.57
CA SER A 913 -11.68 -9.93 11.41
C SER A 913 -11.62 -10.94 10.27
N MET A 914 -10.45 -11.54 10.03
CA MET A 914 -10.28 -12.62 9.06
C MET A 914 -11.08 -13.88 9.43
N ALA A 915 -11.09 -14.27 10.70
CA ALA A 915 -11.90 -15.37 11.21
C ALA A 915 -13.40 -15.11 10.99
N LYS A 916 -13.88 -13.90 11.35
CA LYS A 916 -15.27 -13.50 11.11
C LYS A 916 -15.66 -13.53 9.62
N TRP A 917 -14.73 -13.21 8.73
CA TRP A 917 -14.98 -13.33 7.28
C TRP A 917 -15.22 -14.78 6.85
N VAL A 918 -14.35 -15.70 7.26
CA VAL A 918 -14.52 -17.13 6.94
C VAL A 918 -15.80 -17.69 7.57
N ASP A 919 -16.14 -17.26 8.78
CA ASP A 919 -17.38 -17.64 9.47
C ASP A 919 -18.62 -17.07 8.73
N TYR A 920 -18.54 -15.82 8.26
CA TYR A 920 -19.59 -15.20 7.42
C TYR A 920 -19.78 -16.01 6.14
N LEU A 921 -18.70 -16.31 5.42
CA LEU A 921 -18.74 -17.12 4.19
C LEU A 921 -19.39 -18.49 4.44
N ARG A 922 -19.03 -19.15 5.54
CA ARG A 922 -19.63 -20.42 5.96
C ARG A 922 -21.13 -20.27 6.27
N SER A 923 -21.53 -19.20 6.95
CA SER A 923 -22.91 -18.97 7.36
C SER A 923 -23.87 -18.69 6.19
N THR A 924 -23.32 -18.28 5.05
CA THR A 924 -24.05 -17.91 3.84
C THR A 924 -23.79 -18.89 2.68
N ALA A 925 -23.15 -20.03 2.97
CA ALA A 925 -23.07 -21.20 2.10
C ALA A 925 -24.20 -22.20 2.38
N GLY A 926 -24.53 -23.05 1.40
CA GLY A 926 -25.47 -24.15 1.57
C GLY A 926 -24.97 -25.22 2.55
N SER A 927 -25.86 -26.14 2.95
CA SER A 927 -25.47 -27.30 3.78
C SER A 927 -24.47 -28.22 3.09
N ASP A 928 -24.44 -28.17 1.76
CA ASP A 928 -23.49 -28.83 0.86
C ASP A 928 -22.17 -28.09 0.68
N LEU A 929 -21.96 -26.99 1.42
CA LEU A 929 -20.80 -26.10 1.33
C LEU A 929 -20.66 -25.28 0.05
N ILE A 930 -21.64 -25.35 -0.85
CA ILE A 930 -21.64 -24.52 -2.06
C ILE A 930 -22.14 -23.13 -1.71
N ARG A 931 -21.35 -22.12 -2.03
CA ARG A 931 -21.72 -20.71 -1.85
C ARG A 931 -22.24 -20.18 -3.18
N ASN A 932 -23.51 -19.77 -3.21
CA ASN A 932 -24.15 -19.18 -4.39
C ASN A 932 -24.72 -17.82 -4.01
N GLN A 933 -23.90 -16.78 -4.12
CA GLN A 933 -24.27 -15.39 -3.83
C GLN A 933 -23.99 -14.53 -5.05
N GLN A 934 -24.63 -13.36 -5.11
CA GLN A 934 -24.32 -12.38 -6.14
C GLN A 934 -22.87 -11.90 -5.99
N THR A 935 -22.15 -11.81 -7.11
CA THR A 935 -20.82 -11.20 -7.19
C THR A 935 -20.69 -10.39 -8.48
N PHE A 936 -19.68 -9.52 -8.57
CA PHE A 936 -19.25 -8.90 -9.82
C PHE A 936 -18.70 -9.95 -10.80
N GLY A 937 -18.33 -11.14 -10.31
CA GLY A 937 -17.82 -12.24 -11.13
C GLY A 937 -16.39 -11.99 -11.58
N ASP A 938 -15.95 -12.70 -12.62
CA ASP A 938 -14.67 -12.43 -13.27
C ASP A 938 -14.78 -11.14 -14.10
N TRP A 939 -14.71 -10.01 -13.39
CA TRP A 939 -15.04 -8.70 -13.91
C TRP A 939 -14.19 -8.36 -15.14
N LEU A 940 -14.85 -7.89 -16.20
CA LEU A 940 -14.24 -7.52 -17.47
C LEU A 940 -13.54 -8.67 -18.22
N ASN A 941 -13.99 -9.91 -18.01
CA ASN A 941 -13.65 -11.03 -18.90
C ASN A 941 -14.11 -10.77 -20.35
N VAL A 942 -13.49 -11.47 -21.30
CA VAL A 942 -13.78 -11.32 -22.73
C VAL A 942 -14.67 -12.47 -23.19
N ASN A 943 -15.98 -12.28 -23.05
CA ASN A 943 -17.02 -13.22 -23.49
C ASN A 943 -16.85 -14.66 -22.94
N ASP A 944 -16.34 -14.82 -21.71
CA ASP A 944 -16.01 -16.11 -21.11
C ASP A 944 -16.42 -16.16 -19.62
N ASN A 945 -17.70 -15.83 -19.37
CA ASN A 945 -18.24 -15.63 -18.02
C ASN A 945 -18.22 -16.92 -17.17
N THR A 946 -17.38 -16.92 -16.12
CA THR A 946 -17.38 -17.98 -15.11
C THR A 946 -18.59 -17.85 -14.17
N ALA A 947 -19.20 -18.99 -13.81
CA ALA A 947 -20.38 -19.02 -12.96
C ALA A 947 -20.12 -18.45 -11.55
N GLN A 948 -21.10 -17.72 -11.02
CA GLN A 948 -20.99 -17.03 -9.73
C GLN A 948 -20.82 -17.99 -8.55
N ASP A 949 -21.54 -19.13 -8.55
CA ASP A 949 -21.44 -20.15 -7.51
C ASP A 949 -20.07 -20.85 -7.50
N LEU A 950 -19.47 -21.03 -8.67
CA LEU A 950 -18.09 -21.50 -8.81
C LEU A 950 -17.11 -20.52 -8.17
N ILE A 951 -17.15 -19.23 -8.57
CA ILE A 951 -16.26 -18.18 -8.03
C ILE A 951 -16.42 -18.07 -6.51
N CYS A 952 -17.66 -17.96 -6.03
CA CYS A 952 -17.95 -17.82 -4.61
C CYS A 952 -17.42 -18.99 -3.78
N THR A 953 -17.57 -20.21 -4.28
CA THR A 953 -17.10 -21.42 -3.57
C THR A 953 -15.57 -21.53 -3.60
N ALA A 954 -14.94 -21.17 -4.73
CA ALA A 954 -13.49 -21.16 -4.87
C ALA A 954 -12.82 -20.18 -3.88
N TYR A 955 -13.29 -18.94 -3.82
CA TYR A 955 -12.78 -17.93 -2.87
C TYR A 955 -13.07 -18.30 -1.42
N PHE A 956 -14.21 -18.96 -1.13
CA PHE A 956 -14.47 -19.48 0.22
C PHE A 956 -13.42 -20.50 0.68
N ALA A 957 -13.09 -21.49 -0.16
CA ALA A 957 -12.03 -22.43 0.15
C ALA A 957 -10.67 -21.72 0.33
N TRP A 958 -10.39 -20.74 -0.53
CA TRP A 958 -9.14 -19.99 -0.49
C TRP A 958 -8.96 -19.17 0.78
N SER A 959 -9.94 -18.34 1.17
CA SER A 959 -9.87 -17.58 2.41
C SER A 959 -9.76 -18.48 3.64
N ALA A 960 -10.49 -19.61 3.69
CA ALA A 960 -10.33 -20.58 4.77
C ALA A 960 -8.92 -21.16 4.83
N ARG A 961 -8.30 -21.46 3.67
CA ARG A 961 -6.91 -21.94 3.59
C ARG A 961 -5.92 -20.87 4.04
N LEU A 962 -6.07 -19.63 3.61
CA LEU A 962 -5.19 -18.52 3.99
C LEU A 962 -5.23 -18.29 5.50
N VAL A 963 -6.43 -18.22 6.09
CA VAL A 963 -6.61 -18.06 7.54
C VAL A 963 -6.00 -19.24 8.30
N SER A 964 -6.16 -20.47 7.81
CA SER A 964 -5.50 -21.65 8.41
C SER A 964 -3.97 -21.52 8.43
N ARG A 965 -3.36 -21.13 7.30
CA ARG A 965 -1.90 -20.94 7.18
C ARG A 965 -1.40 -19.83 8.12
N MET A 966 -2.13 -18.71 8.19
CA MET A 966 -1.82 -17.59 9.08
C MET A 966 -2.01 -17.93 10.57
N ALA A 967 -3.03 -18.72 10.91
CA ALA A 967 -3.24 -19.24 12.26
C ALA A 967 -2.05 -20.10 12.69
N ALA A 968 -1.57 -20.99 11.82
CA ALA A 968 -0.40 -21.83 12.10
C ALA A 968 0.86 -20.97 12.32
N ALA A 969 1.08 -19.96 11.47
CA ALA A 969 2.24 -19.09 11.54
C ALA A 969 2.31 -18.25 12.83
N THR A 970 1.16 -17.97 13.43
CA THR A 970 1.03 -17.18 14.66
C THR A 970 0.75 -18.05 15.90
N GLY A 971 0.89 -19.38 15.80
CA GLY A 971 0.76 -20.30 16.94
C GLY A 971 -0.69 -20.65 17.35
N ARG A 972 -1.70 -20.26 16.57
CA ARG A 972 -3.13 -20.59 16.77
C ARG A 972 -3.46 -21.97 16.20
N VAL A 973 -2.96 -23.02 16.85
CA VAL A 973 -3.01 -24.41 16.35
C VAL A 973 -4.43 -24.95 16.16
N ALA A 974 -5.37 -24.58 17.05
CA ALA A 974 -6.75 -25.06 16.99
C ALA A 974 -7.50 -24.46 15.78
N GLU A 975 -7.36 -23.15 15.58
CA GLU A 975 -7.92 -22.42 14.46
C GLU A 975 -7.29 -22.87 13.13
N ALA A 976 -5.97 -23.08 13.11
CA ALA A 976 -5.27 -23.64 11.95
C ALA A 976 -5.87 -24.97 11.51
N THR A 977 -6.10 -25.87 12.47
CA THR A 977 -6.70 -27.19 12.22
C THR A 977 -8.16 -27.06 11.76
N SER A 978 -8.95 -26.21 12.42
CA SER A 978 -10.37 -26.02 12.11
C SER A 978 -10.60 -25.45 10.72
N TYR A 979 -9.96 -24.31 10.41
CA TYR A 979 -10.09 -23.66 9.10
C TYR A 979 -9.41 -24.46 7.98
N GLY A 980 -8.34 -25.20 8.29
CA GLY A 980 -7.71 -26.11 7.33
C GLY A 980 -8.65 -27.23 6.90
N ARG A 981 -9.33 -27.87 7.87
CA ARG A 981 -10.36 -28.88 7.59
C ARG A 981 -11.53 -28.29 6.81
N LEU A 982 -11.97 -27.09 7.15
CA LEU A 982 -13.05 -26.42 6.40
C LEU A 982 -12.64 -26.18 4.95
N ALA A 983 -11.42 -25.69 4.70
CA ALA A 983 -10.90 -25.49 3.34
C ALA A 983 -10.89 -26.80 2.54
N ASP A 984 -10.43 -27.90 3.14
CA ASP A 984 -10.43 -29.24 2.51
C ASP A 984 -11.85 -29.71 2.17
N GLN A 985 -12.81 -29.49 3.07
CA GLN A 985 -14.21 -29.86 2.85
C GLN A 985 -14.87 -29.05 1.74
N VAL A 986 -14.60 -27.74 1.67
CA VAL A 986 -15.12 -26.87 0.61
C VAL A 986 -14.48 -27.22 -0.73
N ALA A 987 -13.17 -27.52 -0.78
CA ALA A 987 -12.49 -27.98 -1.99
C ALA A 987 -13.08 -29.31 -2.52
N ALA A 988 -13.39 -30.25 -1.63
CA ALA A 988 -14.07 -31.49 -1.99
C ALA A 988 -15.49 -31.24 -2.55
N ALA A 989 -16.26 -30.34 -1.90
CA ALA A 989 -17.58 -29.94 -2.39
C ALA A 989 -17.50 -29.24 -3.75
N PHE A 990 -16.52 -28.35 -3.93
CA PHE A 990 -16.23 -27.68 -5.20
C PHE A 990 -15.97 -28.70 -6.31
N THR A 991 -15.06 -29.65 -6.06
CA THR A 991 -14.71 -30.69 -7.04
C THR A 991 -15.95 -31.50 -7.41
N ALA A 992 -16.71 -31.98 -6.43
CA ALA A 992 -17.91 -32.77 -6.67
C ALA A 992 -19.00 -32.02 -7.46
N ARG A 993 -19.11 -30.70 -7.28
CA ARG A 993 -20.14 -29.86 -7.91
C ARG A 993 -19.76 -29.35 -9.29
N PHE A 994 -18.50 -29.04 -9.50
CA PHE A 994 -18.03 -28.26 -10.65
C PHE A 994 -17.04 -28.99 -11.55
N VAL A 995 -16.46 -30.11 -11.14
CA VAL A 995 -15.39 -30.79 -11.89
C VAL A 995 -15.86 -32.18 -12.30
N THR A 996 -15.72 -32.47 -13.60
CA THR A 996 -16.02 -33.81 -14.15
C THR A 996 -14.82 -34.74 -14.03
N ASP A 997 -15.04 -36.06 -14.21
CA ASP A 997 -14.02 -37.09 -14.08
C ASP A 997 -12.81 -36.92 -15.01
N ASP A 998 -12.98 -36.20 -16.13
CA ASP A 998 -11.89 -35.90 -17.07
C ASP A 998 -11.13 -34.60 -16.73
N GLY A 999 -11.45 -33.94 -15.62
CA GLY A 999 -10.85 -32.69 -15.19
C GLY A 999 -11.45 -31.44 -15.86
N THR A 1000 -12.54 -31.56 -16.64
CA THR A 1000 -13.26 -30.38 -17.15
C THR A 1000 -13.95 -29.65 -16.00
N VAL A 1001 -13.62 -28.37 -15.83
CA VAL A 1001 -14.27 -27.46 -14.88
C VAL A 1001 -15.51 -26.86 -15.53
N SER A 1002 -16.60 -26.78 -14.77
CA SER A 1002 -17.91 -26.33 -15.23
C SER A 1002 -17.88 -24.96 -15.88
N GLY A 1003 -18.63 -24.82 -16.97
CA GLY A 1003 -18.61 -23.64 -17.85
C GLY A 1003 -17.43 -23.61 -18.81
N ASN A 1004 -16.37 -24.42 -18.61
CA ASN A 1004 -15.21 -24.50 -19.49
C ASN A 1004 -14.61 -23.12 -19.81
N THR A 1005 -14.44 -22.28 -18.77
CA THR A 1005 -13.91 -20.90 -18.87
C THR A 1005 -12.45 -20.88 -18.43
N GLN A 1006 -11.63 -19.95 -18.95
CA GLN A 1006 -10.22 -19.84 -18.56
C GLN A 1006 -10.11 -19.58 -17.05
N THR A 1007 -10.87 -18.61 -16.53
CA THR A 1007 -10.87 -18.27 -15.10
C THR A 1007 -11.35 -19.43 -14.22
N GLY A 1008 -12.34 -20.22 -14.65
CA GLY A 1008 -12.77 -21.40 -13.90
C GLY A 1008 -11.63 -22.40 -13.68
N TYR A 1009 -10.82 -22.69 -14.70
CA TYR A 1009 -9.63 -23.53 -14.56
C TYR A 1009 -8.55 -22.86 -13.72
N VAL A 1010 -8.29 -21.57 -13.93
CA VAL A 1010 -7.28 -20.83 -13.19
C VAL A 1010 -7.57 -20.86 -11.69
N LEU A 1011 -8.80 -20.55 -11.27
CA LEU A 1011 -9.18 -20.58 -9.84
C LEU A 1011 -9.08 -21.99 -9.26
N ALA A 1012 -9.51 -23.02 -10.00
CA ALA A 1012 -9.44 -24.41 -9.54
C ALA A 1012 -7.99 -24.88 -9.30
N LEU A 1013 -7.06 -24.48 -10.18
CA LEU A 1013 -5.64 -24.83 -10.10
C LEU A 1013 -4.90 -23.96 -9.07
N ALA A 1014 -5.06 -22.65 -9.12
CA ALA A 1014 -4.35 -21.70 -8.27
C ALA A 1014 -4.73 -21.84 -6.79
N PHE A 1015 -6.00 -22.15 -6.49
CA PHE A 1015 -6.47 -22.33 -5.11
C PHE A 1015 -6.36 -23.77 -4.60
N GLU A 1016 -5.65 -24.64 -5.33
CA GLU A 1016 -5.39 -26.03 -4.95
C GLU A 1016 -6.70 -26.82 -4.68
N LEU A 1017 -7.74 -26.61 -5.51
CA LEU A 1017 -9.07 -27.19 -5.27
C LEU A 1017 -9.22 -28.61 -5.82
N LEU A 1018 -8.35 -28.98 -6.77
CA LEU A 1018 -8.45 -30.24 -7.51
C LEU A 1018 -7.69 -31.38 -6.82
N PRO A 1019 -8.21 -32.61 -6.86
CA PRO A 1019 -7.42 -33.81 -6.60
C PRO A 1019 -6.19 -33.89 -7.50
N THR A 1020 -5.07 -34.38 -6.97
CA THR A 1020 -3.76 -34.43 -7.65
C THR A 1020 -3.84 -35.07 -9.04
N GLU A 1021 -4.66 -36.11 -9.21
CA GLU A 1021 -4.84 -36.84 -10.46
C GLU A 1021 -5.56 -36.04 -11.57
N LEU A 1022 -6.34 -35.01 -11.20
CA LEU A 1022 -7.07 -34.16 -12.16
C LEU A 1022 -6.30 -32.90 -12.55
N VAL A 1023 -5.31 -32.48 -11.75
CA VAL A 1023 -4.54 -31.23 -11.95
C VAL A 1023 -3.97 -31.14 -13.36
N ARG A 1024 -3.29 -32.18 -13.84
CA ARG A 1024 -2.66 -32.16 -15.17
C ARG A 1024 -3.71 -32.04 -16.29
N SER A 1025 -4.80 -32.79 -16.18
CA SER A 1025 -5.87 -32.75 -17.19
C SER A 1025 -6.55 -31.38 -17.26
N ALA A 1026 -6.82 -30.76 -16.11
CA ALA A 1026 -7.37 -29.41 -16.05
C ALA A 1026 -6.42 -28.36 -16.65
N ALA A 1027 -5.12 -28.45 -16.36
CA ALA A 1027 -4.11 -27.56 -16.93
C ALA A 1027 -3.97 -27.72 -18.45
N ASP A 1028 -3.98 -28.96 -18.96
CA ASP A 1028 -3.94 -29.25 -20.40
C ASP A 1028 -5.18 -28.69 -21.12
N LYS A 1029 -6.36 -28.76 -20.49
CA LYS A 1029 -7.60 -28.16 -21.02
C LYS A 1029 -7.58 -26.64 -21.01
N LEU A 1030 -7.03 -26.00 -19.97
CA LEU A 1030 -6.82 -24.55 -19.95
C LEU A 1030 -5.91 -24.12 -21.10
N ALA A 1031 -4.77 -24.79 -21.29
CA ALA A 1031 -3.85 -24.52 -22.40
C ALA A 1031 -4.52 -24.73 -23.77
N ALA A 1032 -5.30 -25.80 -23.93
CA ALA A 1032 -6.06 -26.07 -25.15
C ALA A 1032 -7.11 -24.98 -25.43
N LYS A 1033 -7.75 -24.44 -24.38
CA LYS A 1033 -8.71 -23.33 -24.53
C LYS A 1033 -8.03 -22.04 -24.99
N VAL A 1034 -6.84 -21.71 -24.46
CA VAL A 1034 -6.04 -20.58 -24.94
C VAL A 1034 -5.60 -20.79 -26.40
N ALA A 1035 -5.18 -22.02 -26.74
CA ALA A 1035 -4.80 -22.34 -28.12
C ALA A 1035 -5.99 -22.20 -29.09
N ALA A 1036 -7.21 -22.53 -28.66
CA ALA A 1036 -8.42 -22.37 -29.47
C ALA A 1036 -8.82 -20.90 -29.73
N THR A 1037 -8.26 -19.97 -28.96
CA THR A 1037 -8.40 -18.52 -29.15
C THR A 1037 -7.12 -17.90 -29.74
N ASP A 1038 -6.34 -18.66 -30.50
CA ASP A 1038 -5.08 -18.22 -31.13
C ASP A 1038 -4.07 -17.58 -30.17
N GLY A 1039 -4.07 -18.03 -28.90
CA GLY A 1039 -3.18 -17.50 -27.86
C GLY A 1039 -3.73 -16.30 -27.10
N HIS A 1040 -5.00 -15.94 -27.31
CA HIS A 1040 -5.64 -14.86 -26.56
C HIS A 1040 -6.16 -15.35 -25.21
N LEU A 1041 -5.91 -14.55 -24.17
CA LEU A 1041 -6.60 -14.68 -22.90
C LEU A 1041 -8.09 -14.33 -23.04
N SER A 1042 -8.92 -14.82 -22.13
CA SER A 1042 -10.32 -14.39 -21.98
C SER A 1042 -10.67 -13.98 -20.55
N VAL A 1043 -9.69 -14.01 -19.65
CA VAL A 1043 -9.85 -13.74 -18.22
C VAL A 1043 -10.13 -12.26 -17.93
N GLY A 1044 -10.89 -12.02 -16.86
CA GLY A 1044 -11.04 -10.74 -16.19
C GLY A 1044 -10.14 -10.61 -14.97
N PHE A 1045 -10.57 -9.79 -14.01
CA PHE A 1045 -9.79 -9.42 -12.82
C PHE A 1045 -9.45 -10.61 -11.92
N LEU A 1046 -10.33 -11.61 -11.80
CA LEU A 1046 -10.13 -12.72 -10.87
C LEU A 1046 -9.26 -13.83 -11.46
N GLY A 1047 -9.10 -13.88 -12.78
CA GLY A 1047 -8.24 -14.84 -13.46
C GLY A 1047 -6.85 -14.32 -13.83
N VAL A 1048 -6.70 -13.02 -14.09
CA VAL A 1048 -5.50 -12.46 -14.74
C VAL A 1048 -4.20 -12.63 -13.95
N GLU A 1049 -4.24 -12.50 -12.61
CA GLU A 1049 -3.05 -12.68 -11.75
C GLU A 1049 -2.44 -14.08 -11.91
N ASN A 1050 -3.28 -15.11 -11.96
CA ASN A 1050 -2.86 -16.49 -11.84
C ASN A 1050 -2.81 -17.23 -13.18
N LEU A 1051 -3.31 -16.66 -14.28
CA LEU A 1051 -3.33 -17.32 -15.59
C LEU A 1051 -1.94 -17.77 -16.06
N LEU A 1052 -0.96 -16.86 -16.12
CA LEU A 1052 0.39 -17.19 -16.60
C LEU A 1052 1.16 -18.07 -15.59
N PRO A 1053 1.13 -17.79 -14.27
CA PRO A 1053 1.74 -18.68 -13.28
C PRO A 1053 1.21 -20.12 -13.37
N VAL A 1054 -0.11 -20.32 -13.44
CA VAL A 1054 -0.73 -21.65 -13.54
C VAL A 1054 -0.27 -22.37 -14.80
N LEU A 1055 -0.29 -21.72 -15.97
CA LEU A 1055 0.19 -22.33 -17.20
C LEU A 1055 1.67 -22.73 -17.11
N ALA A 1056 2.53 -21.84 -16.61
CA ALA A 1056 3.96 -22.09 -16.49
C ALA A 1056 4.28 -23.23 -15.50
N ASP A 1057 3.68 -23.20 -14.31
CA ASP A 1057 3.94 -24.17 -13.25
C ASP A 1057 3.41 -25.57 -13.59
N HIS A 1058 2.48 -25.68 -14.56
CA HIS A 1058 1.92 -26.94 -15.05
C HIS A 1058 2.42 -27.36 -16.45
N GLY A 1059 3.55 -26.81 -16.92
CA GLY A 1059 4.25 -27.30 -18.11
C GLY A 1059 3.83 -26.67 -19.43
N HIS A 1060 3.03 -25.60 -19.40
CA HIS A 1060 2.56 -24.84 -20.56
C HIS A 1060 3.21 -23.45 -20.65
N LEU A 1061 4.52 -23.39 -20.38
CA LEU A 1061 5.29 -22.14 -20.39
C LEU A 1061 5.24 -21.41 -21.75
N ASP A 1062 5.27 -22.16 -22.86
CA ASP A 1062 5.20 -21.58 -24.20
C ASP A 1062 3.86 -20.86 -24.42
N THR A 1063 2.75 -21.46 -23.96
CA THR A 1063 1.42 -20.84 -23.98
C THR A 1063 1.39 -19.56 -23.13
N ALA A 1064 2.01 -19.58 -21.94
CA ALA A 1064 2.09 -18.39 -21.08
C ALA A 1064 2.82 -17.23 -21.78
N TYR A 1065 3.95 -17.51 -22.45
CA TYR A 1065 4.66 -16.50 -23.23
C TYR A 1065 3.90 -16.03 -24.48
N GLN A 1066 3.17 -16.93 -25.14
CA GLN A 1066 2.30 -16.56 -26.26
C GLN A 1066 1.27 -15.52 -25.85
N ILE A 1067 0.63 -15.70 -24.69
CA ILE A 1067 -0.32 -14.72 -24.12
C ILE A 1067 0.41 -13.41 -23.76
N LEU A 1068 1.55 -13.49 -23.07
CA LEU A 1068 2.31 -12.33 -22.61
C LEU A 1068 2.73 -11.40 -23.75
N GLN A 1069 3.09 -11.98 -24.91
CA GLN A 1069 3.56 -11.25 -26.08
C GLN A 1069 2.45 -11.00 -27.13
N GLN A 1070 1.21 -11.35 -26.81
CA GLN A 1070 0.08 -11.20 -27.72
C GLN A 1070 -0.20 -9.71 -27.99
N ARG A 1071 -0.15 -9.34 -29.28
CA ARG A 1071 -0.37 -7.97 -29.78
C ARG A 1071 -1.80 -7.72 -30.25
N GLY A 1072 -2.55 -8.76 -30.60
CA GLY A 1072 -3.96 -8.63 -30.98
C GLY A 1072 -4.88 -8.44 -29.77
N PHE A 1073 -6.13 -8.05 -30.02
CA PHE A 1073 -7.17 -8.00 -28.99
C PHE A 1073 -7.73 -9.40 -28.68
N PRO A 1074 -7.93 -9.75 -27.40
CA PRO A 1074 -7.46 -9.04 -26.19
C PRO A 1074 -5.99 -9.36 -25.86
N GLY A 1075 -5.28 -8.39 -25.28
CA GLY A 1075 -3.91 -8.57 -24.81
C GLY A 1075 -3.25 -7.28 -24.32
N TRP A 1076 -2.16 -7.40 -23.55
CA TRP A 1076 -1.39 -6.23 -23.11
C TRP A 1076 -0.67 -5.52 -24.26
N GLY A 1077 -0.17 -6.30 -25.24
CA GLY A 1077 0.44 -5.74 -26.44
C GLY A 1077 -0.54 -4.92 -27.27
N TYR A 1078 -1.81 -5.30 -27.27
CA TYR A 1078 -2.87 -4.50 -27.89
C TYR A 1078 -3.00 -3.12 -27.23
N MET A 1079 -3.06 -3.03 -25.89
CA MET A 1079 -3.11 -1.74 -25.19
C MET A 1079 -1.90 -0.86 -25.56
N ILE A 1080 -0.70 -1.45 -25.53
CA ILE A 1080 0.56 -0.75 -25.82
C ILE A 1080 0.61 -0.25 -27.26
N ASP A 1081 0.18 -1.05 -28.23
CA ASP A 1081 0.12 -0.65 -29.65
C ASP A 1081 -0.90 0.47 -29.91
N HIS A 1082 -1.83 0.70 -28.98
CA HIS A 1082 -2.77 1.81 -28.96
C HIS A 1082 -2.33 2.96 -28.04
N GLY A 1083 -1.04 3.01 -27.69
CA GLY A 1083 -0.42 4.16 -27.01
C GLY A 1083 -0.58 4.18 -25.49
N ALA A 1084 -0.98 3.06 -24.87
CA ALA A 1084 -1.08 2.95 -23.42
C ALA A 1084 0.27 3.19 -22.73
N THR A 1085 0.27 4.07 -21.73
CA THR A 1085 1.41 4.31 -20.81
C THR A 1085 1.13 3.84 -19.38
N THR A 1086 -0.05 3.29 -19.17
CA THR A 1086 -0.63 2.74 -17.94
C THR A 1086 -1.46 1.53 -18.34
N ILE A 1087 -1.86 0.71 -17.37
CA ILE A 1087 -2.81 -0.39 -17.63
C ILE A 1087 -4.22 0.19 -17.69
N TRP A 1088 -5.05 -0.31 -18.61
CA TRP A 1088 -6.44 0.12 -18.76
C TRP A 1088 -7.38 -0.75 -17.91
N GLU A 1089 -8.56 -0.22 -17.60
CA GLU A 1089 -9.62 -0.97 -16.92
C GLU A 1089 -10.13 -2.13 -17.78
N ARG A 1090 -10.33 -1.88 -19.09
CA ARG A 1090 -10.82 -2.86 -20.07
C ARG A 1090 -9.73 -3.27 -21.04
N TRP A 1091 -9.77 -4.53 -21.48
CA TRP A 1091 -8.93 -5.04 -22.57
C TRP A 1091 -9.12 -4.26 -23.89
N ASP A 1092 -10.31 -3.73 -24.13
CA ASP A 1092 -10.73 -2.92 -25.28
C ASP A 1092 -11.12 -1.49 -24.91
N GLY A 1093 -10.37 -0.85 -23.99
CA GLY A 1093 -10.63 0.55 -23.63
C GLY A 1093 -10.68 1.48 -24.86
N ILE A 1094 -9.80 1.20 -25.83
CA ILE A 1094 -9.97 1.57 -27.23
C ILE A 1094 -10.33 0.29 -28.00
N ARG A 1095 -11.44 0.30 -28.74
CA ARG A 1095 -11.91 -0.82 -29.56
C ARG A 1095 -11.07 -0.98 -30.82
N THR A 1096 -11.20 -2.12 -31.49
CA THR A 1096 -10.43 -2.46 -32.69
C THR A 1096 -10.72 -1.55 -33.90
N ASP A 1097 -11.81 -0.80 -33.87
CA ASP A 1097 -12.16 0.23 -34.86
C ASP A 1097 -11.65 1.63 -34.50
N GLY A 1098 -10.94 1.78 -33.37
CA GLY A 1098 -10.42 3.05 -32.85
C GLY A 1098 -11.41 3.84 -32.00
N SER A 1099 -12.67 3.40 -31.86
CA SER A 1099 -13.64 4.04 -30.97
C SER A 1099 -13.36 3.75 -29.50
N PHE A 1100 -13.74 4.65 -28.60
CA PHE A 1100 -13.64 4.41 -27.16
C PHE A 1100 -14.75 3.49 -26.66
N ASN A 1101 -14.45 2.66 -25.66
CA ASN A 1101 -15.47 1.88 -24.97
C ASN A 1101 -16.52 2.74 -24.25
N ASP A 1102 -17.55 2.10 -23.69
CA ASP A 1102 -18.61 2.78 -22.94
C ASP A 1102 -18.03 3.75 -21.89
N PRO A 1103 -18.23 5.09 -22.04
CA PRO A 1103 -17.68 6.07 -21.12
C PRO A 1103 -18.23 5.95 -19.69
N GLY A 1104 -19.35 5.23 -19.49
CA GLY A 1104 -19.86 4.93 -18.16
C GLY A 1104 -18.88 4.14 -17.29
N MET A 1105 -17.93 3.41 -17.90
CA MET A 1105 -16.90 2.65 -17.18
C MET A 1105 -15.75 2.28 -18.13
N ASN A 1106 -14.87 3.24 -18.40
CA ASN A 1106 -13.71 3.07 -19.27
C ASN A 1106 -12.51 3.92 -18.84
N SER A 1107 -11.84 3.48 -17.76
CA SER A 1107 -10.59 4.09 -17.28
C SER A 1107 -9.38 3.63 -18.10
N PHE A 1108 -8.47 4.56 -18.40
CA PHE A 1108 -7.17 4.25 -19.01
C PHE A 1108 -6.03 4.15 -17.97
N ASN A 1109 -6.37 4.07 -16.68
CA ASN A 1109 -5.41 3.99 -15.58
C ASN A 1109 -5.97 3.15 -14.42
N HIS A 1110 -5.87 1.83 -14.56
CA HIS A 1110 -6.37 0.81 -13.64
C HIS A 1110 -5.32 -0.27 -13.46
N TYR A 1111 -4.89 -0.60 -12.23
CA TYR A 1111 -3.79 -1.55 -12.05
C TYR A 1111 -4.21 -3.03 -12.11
N GLY A 1112 -5.50 -3.36 -12.01
CA GLY A 1112 -5.98 -4.74 -11.83
C GLY A 1112 -5.46 -5.73 -12.89
N LEU A 1113 -5.58 -5.39 -14.17
CA LEU A 1113 -5.07 -6.22 -15.29
C LEU A 1113 -3.52 -6.24 -15.38
N GLY A 1114 -2.84 -5.43 -14.57
CA GLY A 1114 -1.39 -5.35 -14.46
C GLY A 1114 -0.79 -6.36 -13.49
N SER A 1115 -1.60 -7.21 -12.85
CA SER A 1115 -1.14 -8.23 -11.88
C SER A 1115 -0.22 -9.30 -12.48
N VAL A 1116 -0.07 -9.32 -13.80
CA VAL A 1116 0.96 -10.09 -14.50
C VAL A 1116 2.39 -9.70 -14.09
N GLY A 1117 2.59 -8.52 -13.48
CA GLY A 1117 3.90 -8.09 -12.99
C GLY A 1117 4.58 -9.09 -12.06
N ASP A 1118 3.83 -9.76 -11.18
CA ASP A 1118 4.36 -10.81 -10.31
C ASP A 1118 4.96 -11.99 -11.11
N PHE A 1119 4.35 -12.39 -12.22
CA PHE A 1119 4.89 -13.39 -13.15
C PHE A 1119 6.21 -12.92 -13.79
N LEU A 1120 6.31 -11.63 -14.12
CA LEU A 1120 7.55 -11.06 -14.67
C LEU A 1120 8.71 -11.22 -13.67
N TYR A 1121 8.51 -10.88 -12.40
CA TYR A 1121 9.57 -11.03 -11.39
C TYR A 1121 9.87 -12.51 -11.06
N ARG A 1122 8.83 -13.32 -10.78
CA ARG A 1122 9.02 -14.67 -10.20
C ARG A 1122 9.27 -15.78 -11.21
N HIS A 1123 8.78 -15.66 -12.44
CA HIS A 1123 8.89 -16.69 -13.48
C HIS A 1123 9.88 -16.26 -14.56
N VAL A 1124 9.70 -15.06 -15.15
CA VAL A 1124 10.62 -14.56 -16.19
C VAL A 1124 11.98 -14.22 -15.56
N GLY A 1125 12.00 -13.36 -14.55
CA GLY A 1125 13.19 -13.00 -13.78
C GLY A 1125 13.65 -14.13 -12.86
N GLY A 1126 12.71 -14.97 -12.40
CA GLY A 1126 12.99 -16.12 -11.55
C GLY A 1126 13.16 -15.80 -10.07
N LEU A 1127 12.94 -14.55 -9.63
CA LEU A 1127 13.24 -14.10 -8.27
C LEU A 1127 11.97 -14.05 -7.41
N GLY A 1128 11.95 -14.80 -6.31
CA GLY A 1128 10.82 -14.76 -5.36
C GLY A 1128 11.20 -15.29 -3.97
N PRO A 1129 10.27 -15.22 -3.00
CA PRO A 1129 10.49 -15.82 -1.69
C PRO A 1129 10.42 -17.35 -1.77
N ALA A 1130 11.39 -18.06 -1.19
CA ALA A 1130 11.26 -19.48 -0.86
C ALA A 1130 10.67 -19.69 0.55
N SER A 1131 10.72 -18.65 1.39
CA SER A 1131 10.04 -18.57 2.68
C SER A 1131 9.57 -17.13 2.91
N PRO A 1132 8.59 -16.91 3.81
CA PRO A 1132 8.10 -15.56 4.14
C PRO A 1132 9.22 -14.57 4.43
N GLY A 1133 9.07 -13.34 3.93
CA GLY A 1133 10.01 -12.23 4.15
C GLY A 1133 11.37 -12.38 3.47
N TYR A 1134 11.54 -13.33 2.55
CA TYR A 1134 12.81 -13.61 1.86
C TYR A 1134 13.95 -14.07 2.79
N ALA A 1135 13.62 -14.65 3.96
CA ALA A 1135 14.62 -15.33 4.79
C ALA A 1135 15.35 -16.46 4.01
N SER A 1136 14.68 -16.99 2.99
CA SER A 1136 15.25 -17.76 1.91
C SER A 1136 14.66 -17.33 0.57
N LEU A 1137 15.50 -17.36 -0.47
CA LEU A 1137 15.15 -16.96 -1.83
C LEU A 1137 14.87 -18.18 -2.70
N ARG A 1138 13.93 -18.04 -3.64
CA ARG A 1138 13.80 -18.89 -4.81
C ARG A 1138 14.38 -18.14 -6.00
N ILE A 1139 15.30 -18.79 -6.71
CA ILE A 1139 15.91 -18.28 -7.94
C ILE A 1139 15.76 -19.34 -9.03
N ALA A 1140 14.70 -19.24 -9.81
CA ALA A 1140 14.32 -20.24 -10.80
C ALA A 1140 13.76 -19.56 -12.07
N PRO A 1141 14.62 -18.88 -12.86
CA PRO A 1141 14.19 -18.23 -14.09
C PRO A 1141 13.71 -19.24 -15.11
N GLN A 1142 12.71 -18.86 -15.91
CA GLN A 1142 12.13 -19.69 -16.96
C GLN A 1142 12.22 -19.00 -18.34
N PRO A 1143 13.40 -19.01 -19.01
CA PRO A 1143 13.57 -18.46 -20.35
C PRO A 1143 12.64 -19.12 -21.39
N GLY A 1144 11.88 -18.32 -22.10
CA GLY A 1144 10.94 -18.74 -23.15
C GLY A 1144 10.52 -17.56 -24.04
N GLY A 1145 9.58 -17.77 -24.95
CA GLY A 1145 9.01 -16.69 -25.78
C GLY A 1145 10.04 -15.92 -26.63
N GLY A 1146 11.14 -16.56 -27.03
CA GLY A 1146 12.21 -15.87 -27.77
C GLY A 1146 13.06 -14.89 -26.95
N LEU A 1147 12.82 -14.74 -25.64
CA LEU A 1147 13.65 -13.89 -24.77
C LEU A 1147 15.08 -14.43 -24.70
N THR A 1148 16.03 -13.50 -24.86
CA THR A 1148 17.47 -13.80 -24.75
C THR A 1148 18.06 -13.33 -23.44
N SER A 1149 17.41 -12.43 -22.70
CA SER A 1149 17.83 -12.01 -21.37
C SER A 1149 16.69 -11.46 -20.52
N ALA A 1150 16.85 -11.55 -19.20
CA ALA A 1150 16.07 -10.78 -18.24
C ALA A 1150 16.91 -10.48 -16.97
N ASP A 1151 16.67 -9.30 -16.41
CA ASP A 1151 17.30 -8.78 -15.21
C ASP A 1151 16.22 -8.44 -14.18
N SER A 1152 16.30 -9.08 -13.01
CA SER A 1152 15.41 -8.85 -11.88
C SER A 1152 16.23 -8.56 -10.63
N THR A 1153 16.02 -7.38 -10.03
CA THR A 1153 16.63 -6.98 -8.75
C THR A 1153 15.54 -6.62 -7.77
N TYR A 1154 15.70 -6.99 -6.50
CA TYR A 1154 14.74 -6.64 -5.44
C TYR A 1154 15.44 -6.36 -4.10
N GLU A 1155 15.09 -5.24 -3.46
CA GLU A 1155 15.49 -4.92 -2.10
C GLU A 1155 14.63 -5.66 -1.07
N THR A 1156 15.09 -6.83 -0.66
CA THR A 1156 14.43 -7.61 0.41
C THR A 1156 14.63 -6.96 1.79
N PRO A 1157 13.90 -7.41 2.83
CA PRO A 1157 14.19 -7.02 4.21
C PRO A 1157 15.63 -7.34 4.65
N TYR A 1158 16.32 -8.26 3.98
CA TYR A 1158 17.69 -8.69 4.26
C TYR A 1158 18.75 -7.95 3.40
N GLY A 1159 18.34 -7.26 2.33
CA GLY A 1159 19.21 -6.57 1.36
C GLY A 1159 18.91 -6.94 -0.10
N THR A 1160 19.77 -6.49 -1.01
CA THR A 1160 19.58 -6.69 -2.46
C THR A 1160 19.69 -8.16 -2.87
N ALA A 1161 18.64 -8.68 -3.50
CA ALA A 1161 18.64 -9.96 -4.21
C ALA A 1161 18.63 -9.72 -5.72
N VAL A 1162 19.38 -10.53 -6.48
CA VAL A 1162 19.49 -10.40 -7.95
C VAL A 1162 19.33 -11.76 -8.61
N SER A 1163 18.54 -11.80 -9.68
CA SER A 1163 18.50 -12.87 -10.68
C SER A 1163 18.59 -12.24 -12.06
N SER A 1164 19.72 -12.44 -12.74
CA SER A 1164 19.98 -11.88 -14.07
C SER A 1164 20.48 -12.98 -14.98
N TRP A 1165 19.75 -13.27 -16.05
CA TRP A 1165 20.10 -14.34 -16.97
C TRP A 1165 20.21 -13.85 -18.41
N SER A 1166 21.07 -14.52 -19.17
CA SER A 1166 21.19 -14.34 -20.62
C SER A 1166 21.45 -15.67 -21.32
N THR A 1167 21.07 -15.74 -22.59
CA THR A 1167 21.36 -16.87 -23.48
C THR A 1167 22.08 -16.40 -24.72
N SER A 1168 23.24 -17.00 -25.02
CA SER A 1168 24.03 -16.78 -26.24
C SER A 1168 24.64 -18.11 -26.68
N ASP A 1169 24.63 -18.40 -27.99
CA ASP A 1169 25.29 -19.57 -28.59
C ASP A 1169 24.92 -20.91 -27.92
N GLY A 1170 23.66 -21.07 -27.50
CA GLY A 1170 23.17 -22.28 -26.82
C GLY A 1170 23.65 -22.42 -25.36
N GLN A 1171 24.28 -21.40 -24.79
CA GLN A 1171 24.69 -21.34 -23.39
C GLN A 1171 23.82 -20.35 -22.61
N LEU A 1172 23.34 -20.78 -21.44
CA LEU A 1172 22.75 -19.95 -20.41
C LEU A 1172 23.84 -19.42 -19.46
N THR A 1173 23.82 -18.13 -19.15
CA THR A 1173 24.56 -17.53 -18.02
C THR A 1173 23.57 -16.95 -17.02
N LEU A 1174 23.72 -17.28 -15.74
CA LEU A 1174 22.86 -16.77 -14.65
C LEU A 1174 23.74 -16.14 -13.56
N HIS A 1175 23.55 -14.84 -13.33
CA HIS A 1175 24.13 -14.07 -12.24
C HIS A 1175 23.14 -14.00 -11.06
N VAL A 1176 23.66 -14.30 -9.87
CA VAL A 1176 22.86 -14.38 -8.64
C VAL A 1176 23.50 -13.56 -7.54
N THR A 1177 22.70 -12.74 -6.85
CA THR A 1177 23.08 -12.12 -5.56
C THR A 1177 22.15 -12.59 -4.46
N VAL A 1178 22.72 -13.11 -3.38
CA VAL A 1178 22.01 -13.56 -2.18
C VAL A 1178 22.43 -12.68 -0.99
N PRO A 1179 21.50 -11.96 -0.35
CA PRO A 1179 21.79 -11.10 0.81
C PRO A 1179 22.46 -11.85 1.96
N VAL A 1180 23.25 -11.14 2.77
CA VAL A 1180 23.88 -11.69 3.98
C VAL A 1180 22.81 -12.24 4.92
N SER A 1181 23.13 -13.35 5.61
CA SER A 1181 22.20 -14.07 6.51
C SER A 1181 21.07 -14.87 5.84
N THR A 1182 20.93 -14.78 4.52
CA THR A 1182 19.96 -15.57 3.74
C THR A 1182 20.64 -16.67 2.92
N TYR A 1183 19.82 -17.52 2.29
CA TYR A 1183 20.24 -18.50 1.30
C TYR A 1183 19.25 -18.50 0.13
N ALA A 1184 19.68 -19.04 -1.01
CA ALA A 1184 18.82 -19.25 -2.17
C ALA A 1184 18.72 -20.72 -2.54
N ALA A 1185 17.51 -21.16 -2.89
CA ALA A 1185 17.27 -22.35 -3.70
C ALA A 1185 17.31 -21.92 -5.17
N VAL A 1186 18.33 -22.36 -5.89
CA VAL A 1186 18.57 -22.02 -7.30
C VAL A 1186 18.20 -23.21 -8.17
N MET A 1187 17.38 -22.99 -9.20
CA MET A 1187 17.07 -23.99 -10.22
C MET A 1187 17.45 -23.43 -11.59
N LEU A 1188 18.35 -24.12 -12.29
CA LEU A 1188 18.78 -23.70 -13.62
C LEU A 1188 17.84 -24.24 -14.71
N PRO A 1189 17.39 -23.38 -15.65
CA PRO A 1189 16.61 -23.81 -16.81
C PRO A 1189 17.54 -24.46 -17.85
N THR A 1190 17.81 -25.76 -17.68
CA THR A 1190 18.63 -26.56 -18.62
C THR A 1190 18.05 -27.96 -18.80
N SER A 1191 18.04 -28.43 -20.05
CA SER A 1191 17.72 -29.83 -20.40
C SER A 1191 18.89 -30.79 -20.15
N LYS A 1192 20.08 -30.26 -19.86
CA LYS A 1192 21.34 -31.00 -19.69
C LYS A 1192 21.98 -30.68 -18.33
N PRO A 1193 21.43 -31.16 -17.20
CA PRO A 1193 21.96 -30.89 -15.86
C PRO A 1193 23.45 -31.15 -15.69
N GLN A 1194 24.00 -32.13 -16.40
CA GLN A 1194 25.43 -32.47 -16.41
C GLN A 1194 26.33 -31.40 -17.04
N SER A 1195 25.77 -30.45 -17.79
CA SER A 1195 26.50 -29.34 -18.40
C SER A 1195 26.70 -28.14 -17.48
N VAL A 1196 26.08 -28.14 -16.29
CA VAL A 1196 26.11 -27.01 -15.39
C VAL A 1196 27.51 -26.80 -14.81
N VAL A 1197 28.08 -25.64 -15.09
CA VAL A 1197 29.26 -25.10 -14.42
C VAL A 1197 28.77 -24.23 -13.27
N ALA A 1198 28.69 -24.85 -12.08
CA ALA A 1198 28.28 -24.19 -10.85
C ALA A 1198 29.49 -23.56 -10.12
N PRO A 1199 29.29 -22.44 -9.40
CA PRO A 1199 30.33 -21.88 -8.55
C PRO A 1199 30.71 -22.89 -7.46
N ALA A 1200 31.95 -22.79 -6.94
CA ALA A 1200 32.43 -23.73 -5.94
C ALA A 1200 31.60 -23.75 -4.65
N GLN A 1201 30.80 -22.70 -4.42
CA GLN A 1201 29.90 -22.49 -3.29
C GLN A 1201 28.52 -23.13 -3.42
N ALA A 1202 28.11 -23.50 -4.64
CA ALA A 1202 26.82 -24.10 -4.86
C ALA A 1202 26.82 -25.56 -4.37
N ILE A 1203 25.82 -25.91 -3.56
CA ILE A 1203 25.66 -27.24 -2.98
C ILE A 1203 24.54 -27.93 -3.76
N PRO A 1204 24.78 -29.10 -4.39
CA PRO A 1204 23.74 -29.80 -5.14
C PRO A 1204 22.52 -30.14 -4.28
N ALA A 1205 21.33 -29.90 -4.82
CA ALA A 1205 20.03 -30.17 -4.20
C ALA A 1205 19.10 -31.02 -5.11
N GLY A 1206 19.61 -31.46 -6.27
CA GLY A 1206 18.90 -32.21 -7.30
C GLY A 1206 19.47 -31.94 -8.69
N PRO A 1207 18.89 -32.52 -9.75
CA PRO A 1207 19.29 -32.21 -11.13
C PRO A 1207 19.14 -30.71 -11.42
N ALA A 1208 20.25 -30.04 -11.76
CA ALA A 1208 20.30 -28.59 -12.03
C ALA A 1208 19.79 -27.69 -10.87
N ALA A 1209 19.65 -28.23 -9.66
CA ALA A 1209 19.18 -27.52 -8.48
C ALA A 1209 20.30 -27.41 -7.44
N TYR A 1210 20.42 -26.24 -6.81
CA TYR A 1210 21.50 -25.92 -5.88
C TYR A 1210 21.03 -25.07 -4.70
N TYR A 1211 21.56 -25.33 -3.52
CA TYR A 1211 21.57 -24.36 -2.43
C TYR A 1211 22.75 -23.40 -2.62
N LEU A 1212 22.48 -22.11 -2.45
CA LEU A 1212 23.46 -21.05 -2.57
C LEU A 1212 23.47 -20.19 -1.31
N PRO A 1213 24.60 -20.11 -0.59
CA PRO A 1213 24.73 -19.21 0.57
C PRO A 1213 24.82 -17.74 0.14
N SER A 1214 24.81 -16.82 1.09
CA SER A 1214 25.00 -15.38 0.84
C SER A 1214 26.25 -15.07 0.01
N GLY A 1215 26.14 -14.16 -0.96
CA GLY A 1215 27.22 -13.77 -1.86
C GLY A 1215 26.76 -13.44 -3.29
N LYS A 1216 27.74 -13.28 -4.18
CA LYS A 1216 27.53 -13.02 -5.61
C LYS A 1216 28.13 -14.14 -6.44
N TYR A 1217 27.35 -14.67 -7.38
CA TYR A 1217 27.67 -15.93 -8.06
C TYR A 1217 27.33 -15.89 -9.53
N THR A 1218 27.93 -16.78 -10.30
CA THR A 1218 27.63 -16.99 -11.72
C THR A 1218 27.58 -18.46 -12.02
N PHE A 1219 26.51 -18.89 -12.68
CA PHE A 1219 26.37 -20.21 -13.23
C PHE A 1219 26.41 -20.14 -14.76
N ARG A 1220 26.87 -21.23 -15.38
CA ARG A 1220 26.72 -21.46 -16.83
C ARG A 1220 26.14 -22.84 -17.08
N ALA A 1221 25.30 -23.00 -18.09
CA ALA A 1221 24.78 -24.31 -18.50
C ALA A 1221 24.55 -24.33 -20.00
N ALA A 1222 24.66 -25.50 -20.63
CA ALA A 1222 24.12 -25.67 -21.98
C ALA A 1222 22.59 -25.66 -21.90
N ARG A 1223 21.92 -25.02 -22.86
CA ARG A 1223 20.46 -25.06 -22.95
C ARG A 1223 19.98 -26.38 -23.57
#